data_AF-A0A2N9HH18-F1
#
_entry.id   AF-A0A2N9HH18-F1
#
_cell.length_a   1.000
_cell.length_b   1.000
_cell.length_c   1.000
_cell.angle_alpha   90.00
_cell.angle_beta   90.00
_cell.angle_gamma   90.00
#
_symmetry.space_group_name_H-M   'P 1'
#
loop_
_entity.id
_entity.type
_entity.pdbx_description
1 polymer ?
#
loop_
_entity_poly.entity_id
_entity_poly.type
_entity_poly.pdbx_seq_one_letter_code
_entity_poly.pdbx_strand_id
1 'polypeptide(L)'
;MAQHLSFVPLVSLLIIFSSVISQSKPVVALTLHTNSRWIVNEAGQRVKLACVNWVSHMEPMVAEGLNKQPLDAISKKIVSMGFNCVRLTWPVYLVTNESLASLTVRQSFQRVGLSQYIAGIQAKNPSIIDVSLIKAFQAVVSNLGANNLMVILDNHVSKPGWCCSEGDGNGFFGDKYFNPDLWIKGLTRMATIFKGVPNVVGISLRNEPRGPRQNVPDWFRYMPKGAEAVHSANPNVLVILSGLNYDTDLSFLQNRTVKLTFTGKLVFEVHRYGFTDGDTWKYRNANEACAKVQDTIMRVAGFLLEQGWPLFVSEFGMDLRGNDVLLNRYMNCFFALAAELDFDWNIWTLGGNYYIKQGVTEFEEYYGMLHWNTNQPRNSSFVQRLSGIQSPFQGLPETNPHQVIFHPLTGLCVRRKSPLEPLRLGPCYDSEAWSYTTQKTLSLKGTNLCLQVDGLGKPAKLGNICSNSGSQWEPISDSKLHLSSKVGNATTVCLDVDSSQNIVTNTCECPTHSSSRDRSSTSRPLGSARQGLASGVEFVLHGWPASLLRGVASGVGLSLVGGLTGGGGYRSEKRATPWVSPWWWLASLTGGGGKSSAQQRFYINKGDGGFTESTEAHILSQSKPIVALPLYTNSWWIVNESGQRVKLAWANWVSHMEPMVAEGLSNQPMDAISKKIASMGFNCVRLTWPLFLVTNDSLASLTVRQSFQQLATMMAMDSLATSIFDPDLWINGLTKMATIFKGVPNVVGMSFEAPNRISLIGIRAEAVHSANPDVLVILSGLNYDTTLWFLQNQPVNLTFTGKLVFEVHSQGRS
;
A
#
# COMPACT_ATOMS: atom_id res chain seq x y z
N MET A 1 41.85 75.59 -27.58
CA MET A 1 40.74 75.49 -28.55
C MET A 1 39.79 74.45 -28.03
N ALA A 2 38.46 74.53 -28.11
CA ALA A 2 37.48 75.56 -28.40
C ALA A 2 36.13 74.80 -28.33
N GLN A 3 35.03 75.43 -27.92
CA GLN A 3 33.75 74.72 -27.71
C GLN A 3 33.02 74.48 -29.04
N HIS A 4 32.15 73.45 -29.08
CA HIS A 4 30.87 73.55 -29.80
C HIS A 4 29.79 72.72 -29.08
N LEU A 5 28.56 73.25 -29.04
CA LEU A 5 27.38 72.65 -28.40
C LEU A 5 26.41 72.09 -29.46
N SER A 6 25.62 71.08 -29.06
CA SER A 6 24.20 70.81 -29.40
C SER A 6 23.87 69.36 -28.94
N PHE A 7 22.92 69.05 -28.04
CA PHE A 7 21.44 69.15 -28.15
C PHE A 7 20.91 68.56 -29.48
N VAL A 8 19.94 67.64 -29.56
CA VAL A 8 19.11 66.83 -28.63
C VAL A 8 18.46 65.70 -29.52
N PRO A 9 17.81 64.59 -29.07
CA PRO A 9 17.06 64.37 -27.83
C PRO A 9 17.39 63.10 -27.01
N LEU A 10 17.03 63.16 -25.73
CA LEU A 10 17.07 62.06 -24.76
C LEU A 10 15.83 61.15 -24.86
N VAL A 11 15.59 60.49 -26.01
CA VAL A 11 14.37 59.70 -26.25
C VAL A 11 14.63 58.23 -26.64
N SER A 12 15.67 57.93 -27.41
CA SER A 12 15.85 56.61 -28.04
C SER A 12 16.36 55.48 -27.14
N LEU A 13 16.54 55.70 -25.83
CA LEU A 13 17.15 54.72 -24.91
C LEU A 13 16.18 54.12 -23.86
N LEU A 14 14.88 54.39 -23.97
CA LEU A 14 13.86 53.94 -22.99
C LEU A 14 12.84 52.91 -23.53
N ILE A 15 13.04 52.40 -24.76
CA ILE A 15 12.04 51.55 -25.46
C ILE A 15 12.48 50.06 -25.55
N ILE A 16 13.71 49.71 -25.19
CA ILE A 16 14.25 48.33 -25.29
C ILE A 16 14.43 47.68 -23.90
N PHE A 17 13.48 47.91 -22.99
CA PHE A 17 13.33 47.14 -21.74
C PHE A 17 11.85 46.77 -21.47
N SER A 18 11.03 46.71 -22.51
CA SER A 18 9.58 46.42 -22.44
C SER A 18 9.25 44.96 -22.81
N SER A 19 10.11 44.01 -22.40
CA SER A 19 9.94 42.57 -22.62
C SER A 19 10.69 41.79 -21.52
N VAL A 20 10.07 40.95 -20.69
CA VAL A 20 8.65 40.54 -20.63
C VAL A 20 8.16 40.65 -19.18
N ILE A 21 7.41 41.72 -18.88
CA ILE A 21 6.48 41.66 -17.74
C ILE A 21 5.33 40.78 -18.20
N SER A 22 5.32 39.53 -17.74
CA SER A 22 4.20 38.62 -18.00
C SER A 22 2.99 39.13 -17.24
N GLN A 23 2.16 39.94 -17.91
CA GLN A 23 0.86 40.33 -17.38
C GLN A 23 0.08 39.06 -17.07
N SER A 24 -0.23 38.87 -15.79
CA SER A 24 -1.06 37.75 -15.33
C SER A 24 -2.42 37.87 -15.99
N LYS A 25 -2.62 37.13 -17.09
CA LYS A 25 -3.92 37.02 -17.74
C LYS A 25 -4.94 36.62 -16.67
N PRO A 26 -6.16 37.19 -16.68
CA PRO A 26 -7.22 36.71 -15.78
C PRO A 26 -7.37 35.20 -15.99
N VAL A 27 -7.55 34.46 -14.89
CA VAL A 27 -7.49 32.99 -14.88
C VAL A 27 -8.51 32.43 -15.87
N VAL A 28 -8.03 32.00 -17.04
CA VAL A 28 -8.79 31.18 -17.99
C VAL A 28 -9.17 29.92 -17.23
N ALA A 29 -10.43 29.48 -17.35
CA ALA A 29 -10.91 28.31 -16.65
C ALA A 29 -10.01 27.11 -16.96
N LEU A 30 -9.32 26.57 -15.94
CA LEU A 30 -8.33 25.52 -16.17
C LEU A 30 -9.04 24.17 -16.22
N THR A 31 -9.84 23.98 -17.27
CA THR A 31 -10.55 22.74 -17.53
C THR A 31 -9.52 21.65 -17.85
N LEU A 32 -9.28 20.76 -16.89
CA LEU A 32 -8.39 19.62 -17.08
C LEU A 32 -9.14 18.44 -17.69
N HIS A 33 -8.47 17.72 -18.56
CA HIS A 33 -8.96 16.53 -19.26
C HIS A 33 -7.98 15.37 -19.10
N THR A 34 -8.39 14.17 -19.47
CA THR A 34 -7.52 12.99 -19.53
C THR A 34 -7.37 12.50 -20.96
N ASN A 35 -6.12 12.25 -21.38
CA ASN A 35 -5.78 11.79 -22.72
C ASN A 35 -4.69 10.70 -22.61
N SER A 36 -5.08 9.45 -22.85
CA SER A 36 -4.33 8.29 -22.37
C SER A 36 -4.01 8.45 -20.86
N ARG A 37 -2.87 7.92 -20.42
CA ARG A 37 -2.39 7.97 -19.03
C ARG A 37 -1.93 9.35 -18.53
N TRP A 38 -2.35 10.44 -19.17
CA TRP A 38 -1.94 11.81 -18.87
C TRP A 38 -3.13 12.71 -18.56
N ILE A 39 -2.94 13.61 -17.58
CA ILE A 39 -3.81 14.77 -17.36
C ILE A 39 -3.31 15.91 -18.26
N VAL A 40 -4.22 16.57 -18.98
CA VAL A 40 -3.91 17.61 -19.96
C VAL A 40 -4.80 18.84 -19.80
N ASN A 41 -4.35 20.00 -20.29
CA ASN A 41 -5.18 21.21 -20.41
C ASN A 41 -6.03 21.20 -21.69
N GLU A 42 -6.83 22.25 -21.90
CA GLU A 42 -7.67 22.44 -23.10
C GLU A 42 -6.87 22.47 -24.42
N ALA A 43 -5.57 22.78 -24.38
CA ALA A 43 -4.66 22.73 -25.52
C ALA A 43 -3.96 21.37 -25.71
N GLY A 44 -4.36 20.34 -24.97
CA GLY A 44 -3.80 18.98 -25.04
C GLY A 44 -2.41 18.81 -24.42
N GLN A 45 -1.90 19.83 -23.71
CA GLN A 45 -0.56 19.81 -23.11
C GLN A 45 -0.60 19.14 -21.74
N ARG A 46 0.38 18.27 -21.43
CA ARG A 46 0.53 17.63 -20.10
C ARG A 46 0.53 18.65 -18.97
N VAL A 47 -0.40 18.48 -18.05
CA VAL A 47 -0.39 19.14 -16.74
C VAL A 47 0.03 18.09 -15.72
N LYS A 48 1.14 18.35 -15.03
CA LYS A 48 1.61 17.56 -13.87
C LYS A 48 0.92 18.10 -12.62
N LEU A 49 0.31 17.22 -11.84
CA LEU A 49 -0.13 17.54 -10.48
C LEU A 49 1.01 17.24 -9.51
N ALA A 50 1.46 18.28 -8.82
CA ALA A 50 2.47 18.23 -7.77
C ALA A 50 1.89 18.94 -6.53
N CYS A 51 1.06 18.20 -5.78
CA CYS A 51 0.18 18.79 -4.77
C CYS A 51 0.65 18.54 -3.32
N VAL A 52 -0.01 19.22 -2.38
CA VAL A 52 0.07 18.94 -0.94
C VAL A 52 -1.34 18.85 -0.32
N ASN A 53 -1.59 17.93 0.61
CA ASN A 53 -2.85 17.92 1.35
C ASN A 53 -2.97 19.18 2.23
N TRP A 54 -4.15 19.79 2.27
CA TRP A 54 -4.50 20.71 3.36
C TRP A 54 -5.69 20.15 4.13
N VAL A 55 -5.46 19.91 5.42
CA VAL A 55 -6.47 19.44 6.36
C VAL A 55 -7.49 20.55 6.64
N SER A 56 -8.77 20.28 6.39
CA SER A 56 -9.92 21.12 6.74
C SER A 56 -11.17 20.30 7.11
N HIS A 57 -11.04 18.97 7.27
CA HIS A 57 -12.13 18.03 7.58
C HIS A 57 -12.28 17.69 9.07
N MET A 58 -11.40 18.22 9.93
CA MET A 58 -11.39 18.00 11.37
C MET A 58 -12.64 18.57 12.05
N GLU A 59 -12.81 18.33 13.34
CA GLU A 59 -14.03 18.71 14.09
C GLU A 59 -14.45 20.19 13.95
N PRO A 60 -13.54 21.19 13.87
CA PRO A 60 -13.91 22.58 13.60
C PRO A 60 -14.42 22.84 12.17
N MET A 61 -14.11 21.96 11.21
CA MET A 61 -14.34 22.10 9.76
C MET A 61 -13.73 23.36 9.12
N VAL A 62 -12.52 23.72 9.56
CA VAL A 62 -11.76 24.89 9.08
C VAL A 62 -10.32 24.46 8.82
N ALA A 63 -9.68 25.08 7.82
CA ALA A 63 -8.32 24.76 7.42
C ALA A 63 -7.32 24.97 8.57
N GLU A 64 -6.41 24.01 8.76
CA GLU A 64 -5.39 24.04 9.82
C GLU A 64 -4.41 25.22 9.63
N GLY A 65 -4.00 25.85 10.73
CA GLY A 65 -2.97 26.90 10.76
C GLY A 65 -3.45 28.35 10.63
N LEU A 66 -4.74 28.61 10.39
CA LEU A 66 -5.31 29.97 10.29
C LEU A 66 -5.30 30.76 11.61
N ASN A 67 -4.98 30.12 12.75
CA ASN A 67 -4.69 30.78 14.02
C ASN A 67 -3.28 31.40 14.08
N LYS A 68 -2.35 30.91 13.25
CA LYS A 68 -0.92 31.26 13.28
C LYS A 68 -0.54 32.21 12.14
N GLN A 69 -1.03 31.96 10.92
CA GLN A 69 -0.72 32.76 9.74
C GLN A 69 -1.97 33.22 8.97
N PRO A 70 -1.90 34.38 8.26
CA PRO A 70 -2.91 34.75 7.28
C PRO A 70 -2.98 33.69 6.17
N LEU A 71 -4.19 33.38 5.72
CA LEU A 71 -4.48 32.46 4.62
C LEU A 71 -3.59 32.72 3.39
N ASP A 72 -3.43 33.98 3.01
CA ASP A 72 -2.61 34.42 1.87
C ASP A 72 -1.11 34.20 2.07
N ALA A 73 -0.62 34.21 3.32
CA ALA A 73 0.77 33.85 3.61
C ALA A 73 0.99 32.34 3.48
N ILE A 74 0.01 31.52 3.88
CA ILE A 74 0.07 30.06 3.77
C ILE A 74 0.03 29.63 2.29
N SER A 75 -0.89 30.17 1.48
CA SER A 75 -0.98 29.84 0.05
C SER A 75 0.28 30.26 -0.73
N LYS A 76 0.81 31.47 -0.47
CA LYS A 76 2.12 31.89 -1.00
C LYS A 76 3.27 31.00 -0.51
N LYS A 77 3.18 30.45 0.71
CA LYS A 77 4.16 29.47 1.21
C LYS A 77 4.10 28.15 0.46
N ILE A 78 2.92 27.65 0.10
CA ILE A 78 2.72 26.46 -0.75
C ILE A 78 3.42 26.68 -2.12
N VAL A 79 3.13 27.79 -2.80
CA VAL A 79 3.80 28.16 -4.07
C VAL A 79 5.33 28.25 -3.90
N SER A 80 5.82 28.84 -2.80
CA SER A 80 7.26 28.96 -2.53
C SER A 80 7.99 27.62 -2.32
N MET A 81 7.26 26.51 -2.17
CA MET A 81 7.81 25.15 -2.08
C MET A 81 7.66 24.38 -3.41
N GLY A 82 7.20 25.03 -4.49
CA GLY A 82 7.08 24.47 -5.83
C GLY A 82 5.83 23.62 -6.09
N PHE A 83 4.90 23.54 -5.12
CA PHE A 83 3.60 22.89 -5.34
C PHE A 83 2.72 23.75 -6.24
N ASN A 84 2.00 23.12 -7.18
CA ASN A 84 1.04 23.79 -8.07
C ASN A 84 -0.43 23.48 -7.73
N CYS A 85 -0.67 22.61 -6.75
CA CYS A 85 -2.02 22.22 -6.34
C CYS A 85 -2.15 21.88 -4.85
N VAL A 86 -3.40 21.84 -4.37
CA VAL A 86 -3.75 21.44 -3.00
C VAL A 86 -4.88 20.42 -3.01
N ARG A 87 -4.69 19.27 -2.36
CA ARG A 87 -5.78 18.32 -2.04
C ARG A 87 -6.47 18.80 -0.75
N LEU A 88 -7.49 19.65 -0.91
CA LEU A 88 -8.20 20.30 0.20
C LEU A 88 -9.30 19.37 0.72
N THR A 89 -9.08 18.84 1.92
CA THR A 89 -9.94 17.81 2.53
C THR A 89 -11.22 18.40 3.13
N TRP A 90 -12.36 17.73 2.93
CA TRP A 90 -13.67 18.16 3.45
C TRP A 90 -14.53 16.98 3.94
N PRO A 91 -15.42 17.18 4.94
CA PRO A 91 -16.30 16.14 5.45
C PRO A 91 -17.71 16.22 4.81
N VAL A 92 -18.37 15.09 4.55
CA VAL A 92 -19.74 15.07 3.94
C VAL A 92 -20.73 15.98 4.69
N TYR A 93 -20.63 16.07 6.01
CA TYR A 93 -21.54 16.88 6.83
C TYR A 93 -21.41 18.40 6.60
N LEU A 94 -20.27 18.92 6.11
CA LEU A 94 -20.07 20.35 5.82
C LEU A 94 -21.08 20.90 4.78
N VAL A 95 -21.57 20.03 3.89
CA VAL A 95 -22.56 20.38 2.84
C VAL A 95 -23.90 19.65 2.99
N THR A 96 -24.05 18.74 3.96
CA THR A 96 -25.29 17.95 4.15
C THR A 96 -25.98 18.12 5.51
N ASN A 97 -25.28 18.63 6.53
CA ASN A 97 -25.86 18.93 7.83
C ASN A 97 -25.98 20.46 7.98
N GLU A 98 -27.18 21.00 7.77
CA GLU A 98 -27.41 22.44 7.71
C GLU A 98 -27.23 23.11 9.09
N SER A 99 -27.47 22.42 10.21
CA SER A 99 -27.18 22.87 11.57
C SER A 99 -25.69 22.85 11.96
N LEU A 100 -24.84 22.24 11.13
CA LEU A 100 -23.38 22.36 11.22
C LEU A 100 -22.87 23.43 10.24
N ALA A 101 -23.27 23.34 8.97
CA ALA A 101 -22.81 24.22 7.90
C ALA A 101 -23.12 25.72 8.10
N SER A 102 -24.18 26.02 8.88
CA SER A 102 -24.60 27.39 9.24
C SER A 102 -23.83 28.02 10.41
N LEU A 103 -23.09 27.23 11.20
CA LEU A 103 -22.25 27.77 12.27
C LEU A 103 -21.20 28.73 11.68
N THR A 104 -20.92 29.84 12.37
CA THR A 104 -19.72 30.63 12.09
C THR A 104 -18.45 29.89 12.51
N VAL A 105 -17.29 30.28 11.99
CA VAL A 105 -15.99 29.74 12.46
C VAL A 105 -15.86 29.93 13.98
N ARG A 106 -16.18 31.11 14.51
CA ARG A 106 -16.21 31.40 15.96
C ARG A 106 -17.10 30.42 16.72
N GLN A 107 -18.33 30.21 16.28
CA GLN A 107 -19.28 29.29 16.91
C GLN A 107 -18.83 27.83 16.84
N SER A 108 -18.21 27.41 15.73
CA SER A 108 -17.65 26.07 15.57
C SER A 108 -16.55 25.81 16.60
N PHE A 109 -15.56 26.72 16.70
CA PHE A 109 -14.47 26.61 17.67
C PHE A 109 -14.97 26.66 19.12
N GLN A 110 -15.95 27.52 19.44
CA GLN A 110 -16.60 27.53 20.76
C GLN A 110 -17.28 26.19 21.07
N ARG A 111 -18.04 25.63 20.11
CA ARG A 111 -18.78 24.37 20.25
C ARG A 111 -17.88 23.16 20.52
N VAL A 112 -16.67 23.13 19.95
CA VAL A 112 -15.70 22.04 20.18
C VAL A 112 -14.69 22.34 21.31
N GLY A 113 -14.90 23.40 22.10
CA GLY A 113 -14.05 23.72 23.25
C GLY A 113 -12.69 24.32 22.91
N LEU A 114 -12.54 24.90 21.71
CA LEU A 114 -11.28 25.42 21.17
C LEU A 114 -11.21 26.96 21.11
N SER A 115 -11.89 27.62 22.04
CA SER A 115 -12.01 29.08 22.11
C SER A 115 -10.66 29.82 22.13
N GLN A 116 -9.59 29.20 22.60
CA GLN A 116 -8.24 29.77 22.66
C GLN A 116 -7.68 30.18 21.29
N TYR A 117 -8.09 29.53 20.19
CA TYR A 117 -7.59 29.86 18.86
C TYR A 117 -8.31 31.05 18.20
N ILE A 118 -9.48 31.44 18.71
CA ILE A 118 -10.36 32.46 18.11
C ILE A 118 -9.64 33.82 17.99
N ALA A 119 -8.87 34.21 19.01
CA ALA A 119 -8.11 35.46 18.99
C ALA A 119 -7.03 35.46 17.90
N GLY A 120 -6.34 34.33 17.69
CA GLY A 120 -5.36 34.17 16.61
C GLY A 120 -5.99 34.25 15.23
N ILE A 121 -7.10 33.52 15.02
CA ILE A 121 -7.83 33.54 13.75
C ILE A 121 -8.39 34.95 13.47
N GLN A 122 -8.95 35.63 14.47
CA GLN A 122 -9.45 37.00 14.33
C GLN A 122 -8.32 38.00 14.01
N ALA A 123 -7.13 37.84 14.59
CA ALA A 123 -5.99 38.74 14.35
C ALA A 123 -5.27 38.48 13.00
N LYS A 124 -5.31 37.25 12.48
CA LYS A 124 -4.63 36.87 11.22
C LYS A 124 -5.57 36.81 10.01
N ASN A 125 -6.84 36.49 10.23
CA ASN A 125 -7.86 36.20 9.22
C ASN A 125 -9.22 36.81 9.63
N PRO A 126 -9.32 38.14 9.89
CA PRO A 126 -10.53 38.78 10.41
C PRO A 126 -11.77 38.64 9.51
N SER A 127 -11.59 38.46 8.20
CA SER A 127 -12.67 38.22 7.23
C SER A 127 -13.28 36.80 7.29
N ILE A 128 -12.67 35.88 8.06
CA ILE A 128 -13.07 34.46 8.12
C ILE A 128 -13.72 34.08 9.45
N ILE A 129 -13.38 34.75 10.56
CA ILE A 129 -13.78 34.31 11.91
C ILE A 129 -15.30 34.30 12.16
N ASP A 130 -16.07 35.19 11.52
CA ASP A 130 -17.52 35.30 11.72
C ASP A 130 -18.37 34.95 10.49
N VAL A 131 -17.78 34.39 9.43
CA VAL A 131 -18.55 33.79 8.32
C VAL A 131 -18.86 32.31 8.61
N SER A 132 -19.87 31.76 7.94
CA SER A 132 -20.24 30.35 8.10
C SER A 132 -19.14 29.40 7.59
N LEU A 133 -19.10 28.17 8.10
CA LEU A 133 -18.06 27.19 7.78
C LEU A 133 -17.90 26.94 6.27
N ILE A 134 -19.00 26.81 5.53
CA ILE A 134 -18.94 26.66 4.07
C ILE A 134 -18.41 27.93 3.36
N LYS A 135 -18.62 29.13 3.94
CA LYS A 135 -18.03 30.38 3.42
C LYS A 135 -16.55 30.52 3.76
N ALA A 136 -16.11 30.04 4.92
CA ALA A 136 -14.69 29.92 5.26
C ALA A 136 -13.98 28.97 4.28
N PHE A 137 -14.59 27.82 3.97
CA PHE A 137 -14.07 26.88 2.98
C PHE A 137 -14.01 27.49 1.56
N GLN A 138 -15.06 28.20 1.11
CA GLN A 138 -15.01 28.96 -0.15
C GLN A 138 -13.91 30.04 -0.17
N ALA A 139 -13.66 30.72 0.95
CA ALA A 139 -12.60 31.73 1.05
C ALA A 139 -11.19 31.11 0.90
N VAL A 140 -10.96 29.92 1.48
CA VAL A 140 -9.70 29.16 1.30
C VAL A 140 -9.49 28.81 -0.18
N VAL A 141 -10.49 28.20 -0.85
CA VAL A 141 -10.39 27.86 -2.27
C VAL A 141 -10.17 29.09 -3.16
N SER A 142 -10.81 30.21 -2.83
CA SER A 142 -10.65 31.48 -3.55
C SER A 142 -9.24 32.07 -3.41
N ASN A 143 -8.65 32.06 -2.21
CA ASN A 143 -7.29 32.57 -2.02
C ASN A 143 -6.22 31.65 -2.63
N LEU A 144 -6.44 30.33 -2.64
CA LEU A 144 -5.60 29.39 -3.40
C LEU A 144 -5.62 29.76 -4.90
N GLY A 145 -6.80 30.01 -5.47
CA GLY A 145 -6.96 30.44 -6.86
C GLY A 145 -6.32 31.80 -7.17
N ALA A 146 -6.44 32.76 -6.26
CA ALA A 146 -5.79 34.08 -6.37
C ALA A 146 -4.25 33.99 -6.34
N ASN A 147 -3.70 32.88 -5.82
CA ASN A 147 -2.26 32.58 -5.81
C ASN A 147 -1.88 31.52 -6.86
N ASN A 148 -2.73 31.29 -7.87
CA ASN A 148 -2.52 30.36 -8.99
C ASN A 148 -2.38 28.88 -8.59
N LEU A 149 -2.89 28.47 -7.42
CA LEU A 149 -2.94 27.08 -7.00
C LEU A 149 -4.24 26.40 -7.45
N MET A 150 -4.10 25.27 -8.15
CA MET A 150 -5.21 24.37 -8.43
C MET A 150 -5.69 23.69 -7.15
N VAL A 151 -6.96 23.30 -7.10
CA VAL A 151 -7.59 22.66 -5.94
C VAL A 151 -8.27 21.36 -6.37
N ILE A 152 -7.95 20.30 -5.63
CA ILE A 152 -8.66 19.02 -5.65
C ILE A 152 -9.47 18.95 -4.37
N LEU A 153 -10.79 18.76 -4.47
CA LEU A 153 -11.67 18.67 -3.30
C LEU A 153 -11.81 17.22 -2.84
N ASP A 154 -11.17 16.86 -1.73
CA ASP A 154 -11.13 15.49 -1.23
C ASP A 154 -12.21 15.21 -0.18
N ASN A 155 -13.14 14.29 -0.49
CA ASN A 155 -14.12 13.83 0.49
C ASN A 155 -13.48 12.87 1.51
N HIS A 156 -12.86 13.44 2.52
CA HIS A 156 -11.96 12.70 3.41
C HIS A 156 -12.69 11.82 4.44
N VAL A 157 -13.80 12.31 4.98
CA VAL A 157 -14.65 11.60 5.97
C VAL A 157 -16.12 11.98 5.79
N SER A 158 -17.02 11.29 6.49
CA SER A 158 -18.44 11.68 6.51
C SER A 158 -18.76 12.58 7.70
N LYS A 159 -18.51 12.08 8.92
CA LYS A 159 -18.54 12.89 10.14
C LYS A 159 -17.19 13.60 10.30
N PRO A 160 -17.13 14.91 10.61
CA PRO A 160 -15.88 15.62 10.87
C PRO A 160 -15.08 15.00 12.04
N GLY A 161 -13.74 15.04 11.94
CA GLY A 161 -12.81 14.50 12.92
C GLY A 161 -11.69 13.65 12.29
N TRP A 162 -10.77 13.19 13.14
CA TRP A 162 -9.60 12.38 12.74
C TRP A 162 -10.02 10.96 12.30
N CYS A 163 -9.35 10.42 11.27
CA CYS A 163 -9.45 9.02 10.84
C CYS A 163 -8.09 8.30 11.05
N CYS A 164 -7.83 7.04 10.69
CA CYS A 164 -8.51 6.22 9.71
C CYS A 164 -8.63 4.76 10.16
N SER A 165 -8.94 4.51 11.44
CA SER A 165 -9.05 3.14 11.97
C SER A 165 -10.27 2.40 11.42
N GLU A 166 -10.21 1.07 11.39
CA GLU A 166 -11.32 0.21 10.93
C GLU A 166 -12.63 0.41 11.72
N GLY A 167 -12.53 0.92 12.94
CA GLY A 167 -13.65 1.17 13.85
C GLY A 167 -14.21 2.59 13.83
N ASP A 168 -13.65 3.52 13.07
CA ASP A 168 -14.05 4.94 13.12
C ASP A 168 -15.45 5.22 12.54
N GLY A 169 -16.03 4.28 11.78
CA GLY A 169 -17.37 4.35 11.21
C GLY A 169 -17.50 5.17 9.92
N ASN A 170 -16.38 5.55 9.30
CA ASN A 170 -16.30 6.22 8.00
C ASN A 170 -15.64 5.34 6.91
N GLY A 171 -15.18 4.13 7.25
CA GLY A 171 -14.32 3.30 6.40
C GLY A 171 -14.93 2.84 5.07
N PHE A 172 -16.18 2.34 5.07
CA PHE A 172 -16.83 1.85 3.86
C PHE A 172 -18.34 2.13 3.77
N PHE A 173 -18.90 1.94 2.58
CA PHE A 173 -20.32 2.15 2.30
C PHE A 173 -21.22 1.38 3.29
N GLY A 174 -22.11 2.12 3.96
CA GLY A 174 -23.03 1.57 4.96
C GLY A 174 -22.49 1.50 6.40
N ASP A 175 -21.26 1.96 6.65
CA ASP A 175 -20.77 2.18 8.02
C ASP A 175 -21.53 3.32 8.73
N LYS A 176 -21.35 3.39 10.06
CA LYS A 176 -22.12 4.23 10.99
C LYS A 176 -22.33 5.68 10.53
N TYR A 177 -21.33 6.29 9.89
CA TYR A 177 -21.40 7.66 9.38
C TYR A 177 -21.39 7.72 7.84
N PHE A 178 -21.10 6.62 7.14
CA PHE A 178 -20.97 6.57 5.68
C PHE A 178 -22.22 5.98 5.00
N ASN A 179 -23.33 6.72 5.09
CA ASN A 179 -24.51 6.47 4.25
C ASN A 179 -24.19 6.84 2.77
N PRO A 180 -24.35 5.94 1.78
CA PRO A 180 -23.97 6.20 0.40
C PRO A 180 -24.82 7.28 -0.30
N ASP A 181 -26.12 7.35 -0.02
CA ASP A 181 -27.02 8.32 -0.66
C ASP A 181 -26.77 9.74 -0.13
N LEU A 182 -26.44 9.86 1.16
CA LEU A 182 -25.99 11.11 1.78
C LEU A 182 -24.63 11.56 1.24
N TRP A 183 -23.72 10.62 0.98
CA TRP A 183 -22.43 10.88 0.35
C TRP A 183 -22.59 11.36 -1.10
N ILE A 184 -23.43 10.69 -1.92
CA ILE A 184 -23.78 11.15 -3.28
C ILE A 184 -24.39 12.56 -3.23
N LYS A 185 -25.35 12.81 -2.33
CA LYS A 185 -25.93 14.15 -2.11
C LYS A 185 -24.87 15.19 -1.72
N GLY A 186 -23.89 14.79 -0.92
CA GLY A 186 -22.75 15.62 -0.53
C GLY A 186 -21.83 15.95 -1.70
N LEU A 187 -21.45 14.95 -2.50
CA LEU A 187 -20.66 15.11 -3.73
C LEU A 187 -21.35 16.06 -4.72
N THR A 188 -22.62 15.84 -5.03
CA THR A 188 -23.41 16.72 -5.92
C THR A 188 -23.48 18.15 -5.37
N ARG A 189 -23.75 18.34 -4.07
CA ARG A 189 -23.75 19.68 -3.45
C ARG A 189 -22.37 20.34 -3.56
N MET A 190 -21.28 19.64 -3.24
CA MET A 190 -19.92 20.20 -3.29
C MET A 190 -19.49 20.55 -4.73
N ALA A 191 -19.73 19.64 -5.68
CA ALA A 191 -19.48 19.88 -7.10
C ALA A 191 -20.28 21.08 -7.65
N THR A 192 -21.53 21.25 -7.21
CA THR A 192 -22.37 22.41 -7.56
C THR A 192 -21.86 23.71 -6.95
N ILE A 193 -21.44 23.70 -5.68
CA ILE A 193 -20.91 24.89 -4.95
C ILE A 193 -19.65 25.46 -5.62
N PHE A 194 -18.87 24.62 -6.31
CA PHE A 194 -17.65 25.01 -7.03
C PHE A 194 -17.79 24.94 -8.57
N LYS A 195 -19.02 24.86 -9.10
CA LYS A 195 -19.27 24.90 -10.55
C LYS A 195 -18.84 26.26 -11.12
N GLY A 196 -17.94 26.24 -12.10
CA GLY A 196 -17.38 27.46 -12.71
C GLY A 196 -16.29 28.16 -11.90
N VAL A 197 -15.84 27.59 -10.76
CA VAL A 197 -14.68 28.13 -10.03
C VAL A 197 -13.39 27.63 -10.70
N PRO A 198 -12.61 28.50 -11.37
CA PRO A 198 -11.69 28.10 -12.44
C PRO A 198 -10.44 27.35 -11.97
N ASN A 199 -10.12 27.43 -10.68
CA ASN A 199 -8.99 26.72 -10.07
C ASN A 199 -9.40 25.42 -9.35
N VAL A 200 -10.68 25.09 -9.24
CA VAL A 200 -11.11 23.76 -8.78
C VAL A 200 -11.06 22.82 -9.98
N VAL A 201 -10.07 21.93 -10.00
CA VAL A 201 -9.76 21.09 -11.17
C VAL A 201 -10.15 19.63 -11.00
N GLY A 202 -10.43 19.17 -9.77
CA GLY A 202 -10.74 17.77 -9.50
C GLY A 202 -11.50 17.55 -8.19
N ILE A 203 -12.15 16.38 -8.06
CA ILE A 203 -12.78 15.91 -6.83
C ILE A 203 -12.37 14.44 -6.58
N SER A 204 -11.69 14.18 -5.46
CA SER A 204 -11.45 12.84 -4.93
C SER A 204 -12.72 12.35 -4.26
N LEU A 205 -13.31 11.28 -4.80
CA LEU A 205 -14.66 10.86 -4.44
C LEU A 205 -14.77 10.36 -2.99
N ARG A 206 -13.74 9.67 -2.48
CA ARG A 206 -13.66 9.22 -1.09
C ARG A 206 -12.24 8.85 -0.68
N ASN A 207 -11.75 9.40 0.42
CA ASN A 207 -10.48 8.96 1.00
C ASN A 207 -10.57 7.55 1.63
N GLU A 208 -9.58 6.71 1.36
CA GLU A 208 -9.32 5.41 2.00
C GLU A 208 -10.53 4.48 2.24
N PRO A 209 -11.22 3.97 1.21
CA PRO A 209 -12.18 2.86 1.38
C PRO A 209 -11.50 1.64 2.06
N ARG A 210 -12.00 1.22 3.22
CA ARG A 210 -11.29 0.30 4.14
C ARG A 210 -12.21 -0.44 5.12
N GLY A 211 -11.63 -1.38 5.89
CA GLY A 211 -12.28 -2.01 7.04
C GLY A 211 -13.17 -3.21 6.69
N PRO A 212 -13.76 -3.89 7.69
CA PRO A 212 -14.32 -5.25 7.54
C PRO A 212 -15.59 -5.37 6.68
N ARG A 213 -16.13 -4.27 6.15
CA ARG A 213 -17.25 -4.28 5.20
C ARG A 213 -16.84 -4.08 3.74
N GLN A 214 -15.58 -3.72 3.50
CA GLN A 214 -15.11 -3.37 2.16
C GLN A 214 -15.26 -4.56 1.20
N ASN A 215 -15.85 -4.30 0.03
CA ASN A 215 -16.06 -5.33 -0.97
C ASN A 215 -16.15 -4.74 -2.39
N VAL A 216 -15.60 -5.47 -3.36
CA VAL A 216 -15.56 -5.08 -4.77
C VAL A 216 -16.97 -4.87 -5.38
N PRO A 217 -17.99 -5.72 -5.10
CA PRO A 217 -19.36 -5.48 -5.58
C PRO A 217 -19.96 -4.12 -5.19
N ASP A 218 -19.84 -3.70 -3.94
CA ASP A 218 -20.35 -2.39 -3.49
C ASP A 218 -19.49 -1.23 -3.99
N TRP A 219 -18.17 -1.41 -4.13
CA TRP A 219 -17.31 -0.42 -4.81
C TRP A 219 -17.83 -0.14 -6.23
N PHE A 220 -18.09 -1.19 -7.02
CA PHE A 220 -18.70 -1.06 -8.36
C PHE A 220 -20.17 -0.61 -8.36
N ARG A 221 -20.86 -0.64 -7.21
CA ARG A 221 -22.25 -0.16 -7.06
C ARG A 221 -22.32 1.33 -6.76
N TYR A 222 -21.35 1.88 -6.02
CA TYR A 222 -21.41 3.25 -5.48
C TYR A 222 -20.36 4.19 -6.08
N MET A 223 -19.13 3.76 -6.37
CA MET A 223 -18.10 4.64 -6.96
C MET A 223 -18.52 5.18 -8.33
N PRO A 224 -19.11 4.39 -9.25
CA PRO A 224 -19.67 4.94 -10.49
C PRO A 224 -20.79 5.96 -10.23
N LYS A 225 -21.66 5.72 -9.23
CA LYS A 225 -22.75 6.66 -8.91
C LYS A 225 -22.22 7.99 -8.36
N GLY A 226 -21.19 7.96 -7.51
CA GLY A 226 -20.48 9.16 -7.08
C GLY A 226 -19.85 9.91 -8.25
N ALA A 227 -19.25 9.18 -9.19
CA ALA A 227 -18.63 9.74 -10.39
C ALA A 227 -19.63 10.45 -11.31
N GLU A 228 -20.73 9.77 -11.68
CA GLU A 228 -21.82 10.36 -12.48
C GLU A 228 -22.43 11.58 -11.78
N ALA A 229 -22.60 11.52 -10.45
CA ALA A 229 -23.19 12.57 -9.63
C ALA A 229 -22.29 13.82 -9.47
N VAL A 230 -20.97 13.66 -9.57
CA VAL A 230 -20.02 14.77 -9.68
C VAL A 230 -20.03 15.35 -11.09
N HIS A 231 -19.85 14.51 -12.12
CA HIS A 231 -19.74 14.97 -13.51
C HIS A 231 -21.02 15.67 -13.99
N SER A 232 -22.20 15.14 -13.64
CA SER A 232 -23.49 15.77 -13.97
C SER A 232 -23.68 17.13 -13.30
N ALA A 233 -23.16 17.30 -12.07
CA ALA A 233 -23.20 18.57 -11.37
C ALA A 233 -22.19 19.57 -11.96
N ASN A 234 -20.96 19.12 -12.20
CA ASN A 234 -19.84 19.94 -12.68
C ASN A 234 -18.97 19.13 -13.67
N PRO A 235 -19.18 19.25 -14.99
CA PRO A 235 -18.44 18.47 -15.99
C PRO A 235 -17.02 19.00 -16.24
N ASN A 236 -16.65 20.14 -15.65
CA ASN A 236 -15.34 20.75 -15.88
C ASN A 236 -14.23 20.04 -15.10
N VAL A 237 -14.54 19.50 -13.92
CA VAL A 237 -13.57 18.86 -13.02
C VAL A 237 -13.22 17.42 -13.41
N LEU A 238 -11.99 17.02 -13.10
CA LEU A 238 -11.58 15.62 -13.04
C LEU A 238 -12.35 14.89 -11.93
N VAL A 239 -12.64 13.62 -12.18
CA VAL A 239 -13.32 12.73 -11.24
C VAL A 239 -12.35 11.63 -10.85
N ILE A 240 -11.96 11.63 -9.57
CA ILE A 240 -10.83 10.84 -9.07
C ILE A 240 -11.36 9.70 -8.17
N LEU A 241 -11.04 8.45 -8.54
CA LEU A 241 -11.55 7.24 -7.90
C LEU A 241 -10.46 6.50 -7.13
N SER A 242 -10.64 6.39 -5.82
CA SER A 242 -9.83 5.57 -4.91
C SER A 242 -10.16 4.07 -5.02
N GLY A 243 -9.18 3.24 -4.67
CA GLY A 243 -9.27 1.79 -4.58
C GLY A 243 -9.86 1.28 -3.26
N LEU A 244 -9.37 0.12 -2.83
CA LEU A 244 -9.69 -0.54 -1.58
C LEU A 244 -8.45 -0.63 -0.67
N ASN A 245 -8.61 -1.18 0.52
CA ASN A 245 -7.55 -1.41 1.51
C ASN A 245 -6.78 -0.13 1.83
N TYR A 246 -7.47 0.88 2.38
CA TYR A 246 -6.87 2.19 2.68
C TYR A 246 -6.31 2.87 1.42
N ASP A 247 -7.05 2.76 0.31
CA ASP A 247 -6.62 3.24 -1.01
C ASP A 247 -5.27 2.67 -1.50
N THR A 248 -4.85 1.49 -1.03
CA THR A 248 -3.58 0.86 -1.45
C THR A 248 -3.73 -0.16 -2.59
N ASP A 249 -4.95 -0.55 -2.95
CA ASP A 249 -5.22 -1.64 -3.90
C ASP A 249 -6.32 -1.29 -4.93
N LEU A 250 -5.93 -1.26 -6.21
CA LEU A 250 -6.80 -1.14 -7.38
C LEU A 250 -6.80 -2.41 -8.25
N SER A 251 -6.14 -3.50 -7.83
CA SER A 251 -5.89 -4.69 -8.66
C SER A 251 -7.16 -5.38 -9.17
N PHE A 252 -8.28 -5.22 -8.46
CA PHE A 252 -9.60 -5.71 -8.88
C PHE A 252 -10.10 -5.06 -10.20
N LEU A 253 -9.51 -3.95 -10.65
CA LEU A 253 -9.81 -3.30 -11.93
C LEU A 253 -9.13 -3.99 -13.12
N GLN A 254 -8.05 -4.75 -12.92
CA GLN A 254 -7.27 -5.39 -14.01
C GLN A 254 -8.16 -6.14 -15.02
N ASN A 255 -9.14 -6.90 -14.49
CA ASN A 255 -10.05 -7.75 -15.25
C ASN A 255 -11.46 -7.15 -15.39
N ARG A 256 -11.71 -5.92 -14.90
CA ARG A 256 -13.03 -5.29 -14.91
C ARG A 256 -12.92 -3.76 -14.86
N THR A 257 -13.10 -3.11 -16.01
CA THR A 257 -13.14 -1.65 -16.10
C THR A 257 -14.39 -1.05 -15.46
N VAL A 258 -14.27 0.20 -15.03
CA VAL A 258 -15.39 1.04 -14.60
C VAL A 258 -16.21 1.44 -15.83
N LYS A 259 -17.55 1.40 -15.74
CA LYS A 259 -18.45 1.91 -16.79
C LYS A 259 -19.03 3.24 -16.35
N LEU A 260 -18.83 4.27 -17.16
CA LEU A 260 -19.33 5.63 -16.95
C LEU A 260 -19.94 6.16 -18.27
N THR A 261 -20.80 7.16 -18.19
CA THR A 261 -21.41 7.85 -19.34
C THR A 261 -20.46 8.86 -20.00
N PHE A 262 -19.41 9.27 -19.28
CA PHE A 262 -18.46 10.29 -19.68
C PHE A 262 -17.04 9.74 -19.87
N THR A 263 -16.23 10.45 -20.65
CA THR A 263 -14.83 10.13 -20.96
C THR A 263 -13.95 11.35 -20.77
N GLY A 264 -12.62 11.19 -20.79
CA GLY A 264 -11.67 12.30 -20.73
C GLY A 264 -11.68 13.11 -19.42
N LYS A 265 -12.20 12.55 -18.32
CA LYS A 265 -12.23 13.16 -16.97
C LYS A 265 -11.87 12.19 -15.83
N LEU A 266 -11.79 10.89 -16.10
CA LEU A 266 -11.53 9.86 -15.09
C LEU A 266 -10.04 9.74 -14.76
N VAL A 267 -9.71 9.78 -13.47
CA VAL A 267 -8.39 9.50 -12.88
C VAL A 267 -8.56 8.46 -11.78
N PHE A 268 -7.58 7.59 -11.56
CA PHE A 268 -7.52 6.71 -10.39
C PHE A 268 -6.53 7.24 -9.37
N GLU A 269 -6.82 7.06 -8.08
CA GLU A 269 -5.93 7.47 -6.99
C GLU A 269 -5.47 6.30 -6.11
N VAL A 270 -4.30 6.44 -5.49
CA VAL A 270 -3.68 5.40 -4.63
C VAL A 270 -2.81 6.04 -3.52
N HIS A 271 -2.90 5.52 -2.30
CA HIS A 271 -2.08 5.89 -1.14
C HIS A 271 -0.84 4.98 -1.05
N ARG A 272 0.36 5.56 -0.84
CA ARG A 272 1.62 4.80 -0.67
C ARG A 272 2.51 5.43 0.41
N TYR A 273 2.81 4.65 1.46
CA TYR A 273 3.71 5.04 2.54
C TYR A 273 4.78 3.98 2.78
N GLY A 274 5.85 4.31 3.51
CA GLY A 274 6.95 3.37 3.81
C GLY A 274 6.55 2.17 4.67
N PHE A 275 5.37 2.22 5.30
CA PHE A 275 4.77 1.11 6.06
C PHE A 275 3.73 0.30 5.26
N THR A 276 3.34 0.72 4.04
CA THR A 276 2.31 0.03 3.22
C THR A 276 2.68 -1.42 2.92
N ASP A 277 3.96 -1.70 2.67
CA ASP A 277 4.47 -3.04 2.37
C ASP A 277 4.95 -3.79 3.64
N GLY A 278 4.51 -3.35 4.83
CA GLY A 278 4.90 -3.87 6.14
C GLY A 278 6.39 -3.69 6.44
N ASP A 279 6.95 -4.61 7.25
CA ASP A 279 8.37 -4.65 7.67
C ASP A 279 9.39 -4.86 6.50
N THR A 280 9.01 -4.68 5.22
CA THR A 280 9.85 -4.91 4.04
C THR A 280 11.19 -4.16 4.10
N TRP A 281 11.20 -2.91 4.59
CA TRP A 281 12.40 -2.07 4.69
C TRP A 281 13.34 -2.43 5.85
N LYS A 282 12.87 -3.26 6.79
CA LYS A 282 13.54 -3.60 8.06
C LYS A 282 14.38 -4.87 7.97
N TYR A 283 13.95 -5.86 7.18
CA TYR A 283 14.61 -7.16 7.08
C TYR A 283 15.36 -7.41 5.76
N ARG A 284 15.21 -6.52 4.77
CA ARG A 284 15.89 -6.62 3.47
C ARG A 284 16.87 -5.47 3.27
N ASN A 285 17.88 -5.69 2.43
CA ASN A 285 18.73 -4.61 1.95
C ASN A 285 17.90 -3.64 1.08
N ALA A 286 18.37 -2.40 0.90
CA ALA A 286 17.60 -1.36 0.22
C ALA A 286 17.26 -1.68 -1.25
N ASN A 287 18.06 -2.48 -1.95
CA ASN A 287 17.81 -2.88 -3.34
C ASN A 287 16.70 -3.94 -3.43
N GLU A 288 16.80 -5.03 -2.67
CA GLU A 288 15.75 -6.05 -2.55
C GLU A 288 14.42 -5.46 -2.08
N ALA A 289 14.47 -4.58 -1.07
CA ALA A 289 13.28 -3.90 -0.55
C ALA A 289 12.64 -3.02 -1.63
N CYS A 290 13.45 -2.22 -2.34
CA CYS A 290 12.94 -1.36 -3.41
C CYS A 290 12.31 -2.15 -4.56
N ALA A 291 12.98 -3.21 -5.05
CA ALA A 291 12.44 -4.06 -6.12
C ALA A 291 11.06 -4.64 -5.75
N LYS A 292 10.94 -5.25 -4.55
CA LYS A 292 9.67 -5.80 -4.06
C LYS A 292 8.56 -4.73 -3.95
N VAL A 293 8.92 -3.50 -3.54
CA VAL A 293 7.97 -2.39 -3.42
C VAL A 293 7.53 -1.87 -4.79
N GLN A 294 8.45 -1.74 -5.75
CA GLN A 294 8.13 -1.40 -7.14
C GLN A 294 7.20 -2.45 -7.78
N ASP A 295 7.55 -3.74 -7.70
CA ASP A 295 6.70 -4.85 -8.16
C ASP A 295 5.30 -4.79 -7.55
N THR A 296 5.22 -4.46 -6.26
CA THR A 296 3.94 -4.34 -5.54
C THR A 296 3.14 -3.16 -6.05
N ILE A 297 3.73 -1.97 -6.23
CA ILE A 297 3.08 -0.79 -6.80
C ILE A 297 2.55 -1.06 -8.20
N MET A 298 3.36 -1.66 -9.07
CA MET A 298 2.96 -1.99 -10.45
C MET A 298 1.79 -2.96 -10.47
N ARG A 299 1.84 -4.02 -9.66
CA ARG A 299 0.76 -5.01 -9.53
C ARG A 299 -0.55 -4.43 -8.98
N VAL A 300 -0.50 -3.57 -7.96
CA VAL A 300 -1.74 -3.07 -7.31
C VAL A 300 -2.34 -1.84 -7.99
N ALA A 301 -1.57 -1.03 -8.71
CA ALA A 301 -2.06 0.19 -9.34
C ALA A 301 -1.34 0.57 -10.65
N GLY A 302 -0.03 0.35 -10.78
CA GLY A 302 0.76 0.82 -11.92
C GLY A 302 0.33 0.26 -13.29
N PHE A 303 -0.28 -0.93 -13.33
CA PHE A 303 -0.90 -1.49 -14.54
C PHE A 303 -1.94 -0.56 -15.19
N LEU A 304 -2.56 0.36 -14.44
CA LEU A 304 -3.50 1.35 -14.99
C LEU A 304 -2.80 2.33 -15.94
N LEU A 305 -1.54 2.67 -15.67
CA LEU A 305 -0.71 3.50 -16.56
C LEU A 305 -0.45 2.79 -17.90
N GLU A 306 -0.23 1.48 -17.85
CA GLU A 306 -0.04 0.62 -19.04
C GLU A 306 -1.34 0.48 -19.84
N GLN A 307 -2.49 0.42 -19.14
CA GLN A 307 -3.83 0.45 -19.73
C GLN A 307 -4.27 1.84 -20.25
N GLY A 308 -3.42 2.88 -20.13
CA GLY A 308 -3.72 4.22 -20.62
C GLY A 308 -4.64 5.06 -19.73
N TRP A 309 -4.66 4.81 -18.42
CA TRP A 309 -5.37 5.62 -17.42
C TRP A 309 -4.40 6.46 -16.58
N PRO A 310 -4.72 7.72 -16.23
CA PRO A 310 -3.90 8.49 -15.31
C PRO A 310 -4.01 7.93 -13.88
N LEU A 311 -2.85 7.76 -13.24
CA LEU A 311 -2.73 7.39 -11.83
C LEU A 311 -2.19 8.59 -11.04
N PHE A 312 -2.88 8.90 -9.94
CA PHE A 312 -2.54 9.95 -8.98
C PHE A 312 -2.14 9.28 -7.66
N VAL A 313 -0.87 9.38 -7.25
CA VAL A 313 -0.48 8.98 -5.90
C VAL A 313 -0.96 10.07 -4.94
N SER A 314 -2.21 9.92 -4.51
CA SER A 314 -3.00 10.91 -3.80
C SER A 314 -2.53 11.16 -2.38
N GLU A 315 -1.84 10.21 -1.74
CA GLU A 315 -1.09 10.44 -0.52
C GLU A 315 0.20 9.61 -0.48
N PHE A 316 1.27 10.27 -0.07
CA PHE A 316 2.51 9.66 0.42
C PHE A 316 3.15 10.59 1.45
N GLY A 317 4.12 10.10 2.22
CA GLY A 317 4.87 10.92 3.17
C GLY A 317 5.87 10.14 4.02
N MET A 318 6.66 10.88 4.80
CA MET A 318 7.56 10.36 5.84
C MET A 318 7.68 11.32 7.01
N ASP A 319 8.27 10.88 8.12
CA ASP A 319 8.67 11.77 9.22
C ASP A 319 9.78 12.73 8.77
N LEU A 320 9.43 14.01 8.59
CA LEU A 320 10.32 15.03 8.05
C LEU A 320 11.35 15.56 9.07
N ARG A 321 11.35 15.06 10.32
CA ARG A 321 12.51 15.23 11.23
C ARG A 321 13.77 14.54 10.67
N GLY A 322 13.61 13.61 9.73
CA GLY A 322 14.69 13.06 8.91
C GLY A 322 15.56 12.00 9.61
N ASN A 323 15.23 11.64 10.85
CA ASN A 323 15.96 10.66 11.67
C ASN A 323 15.53 9.19 11.41
N ASP A 324 14.40 8.94 10.74
CA ASP A 324 13.96 7.58 10.41
C ASP A 324 14.73 7.01 9.22
N VAL A 325 15.58 6.01 9.48
CA VAL A 325 16.41 5.34 8.46
C VAL A 325 15.58 4.50 7.48
N LEU A 326 14.47 3.91 7.93
CA LEU A 326 13.65 3.02 7.10
C LEU A 326 12.80 3.83 6.12
N LEU A 327 12.18 4.92 6.59
CA LEU A 327 11.43 5.84 5.74
C LEU A 327 12.36 6.60 4.77
N ASN A 328 13.59 6.94 5.17
CA ASN A 328 14.59 7.48 4.24
C ASN A 328 14.92 6.49 3.10
N ARG A 329 15.11 5.19 3.40
CA ARG A 329 15.31 4.14 2.38
C ARG A 329 14.12 4.03 1.44
N TYR A 330 12.90 4.01 1.99
CA TYR A 330 11.66 4.00 1.20
C TYR A 330 11.58 5.21 0.26
N MET A 331 11.79 6.43 0.76
CA MET A 331 11.65 7.64 -0.07
C MET A 331 12.65 7.68 -1.22
N ASN A 332 13.87 7.15 -1.07
CA ASN A 332 14.81 7.00 -2.20
C ASN A 332 14.20 6.16 -3.33
N CYS A 333 13.55 5.05 -3.00
CA CYS A 333 12.88 4.19 -3.98
C CYS A 333 11.62 4.86 -4.57
N PHE A 334 10.83 5.53 -3.75
CA PHE A 334 9.64 6.26 -4.19
C PHE A 334 9.98 7.39 -5.17
N PHE A 335 11.01 8.21 -4.86
CA PHE A 335 11.46 9.26 -5.78
C PHE A 335 11.96 8.70 -7.11
N ALA A 336 12.67 7.56 -7.12
CA ALA A 336 13.09 6.92 -8.35
C ALA A 336 11.89 6.48 -9.19
N LEU A 337 10.91 5.80 -8.59
CA LEU A 337 9.71 5.33 -9.29
C LEU A 337 8.80 6.47 -9.76
N ALA A 338 8.69 7.55 -8.97
CA ALA A 338 7.94 8.76 -9.33
C ALA A 338 8.56 9.50 -10.53
N ALA A 339 9.89 9.49 -10.66
CA ALA A 339 10.60 10.01 -11.82
C ALA A 339 10.51 9.08 -13.03
N GLU A 340 10.62 7.76 -12.83
CA GLU A 340 10.55 6.76 -13.91
C GLU A 340 9.15 6.65 -14.53
N LEU A 341 8.11 6.65 -13.70
CA LEU A 341 6.73 6.55 -14.17
C LEU A 341 6.10 7.90 -14.51
N ASP A 342 6.60 9.02 -13.98
CA ASP A 342 6.01 10.37 -14.13
C ASP A 342 4.51 10.46 -13.77
N PHE A 343 4.07 9.65 -12.80
CA PHE A 343 2.69 9.73 -12.27
C PHE A 343 2.42 11.07 -11.58
N ASP A 344 1.16 11.44 -11.49
CA ASP A 344 0.71 12.62 -10.76
C ASP A 344 0.74 12.33 -9.25
N TRP A 345 0.99 13.32 -8.39
CA TRP A 345 1.18 13.06 -6.96
C TRP A 345 0.73 14.19 -6.02
N ASN A 346 0.43 13.80 -4.78
CA ASN A 346 0.08 14.70 -3.69
C ASN A 346 0.69 14.20 -2.36
N ILE A 347 1.34 15.09 -1.61
CA ILE A 347 2.02 14.71 -0.36
C ILE A 347 1.19 15.03 0.89
N TRP A 348 1.12 14.05 1.81
CA TRP A 348 0.57 14.22 3.15
C TRP A 348 1.69 14.69 4.10
N THR A 349 1.64 15.89 4.69
CA THR A 349 0.58 16.92 4.60
C THR A 349 1.17 18.33 4.74
N LEU A 350 0.39 19.39 4.51
CA LEU A 350 0.89 20.77 4.64
C LEU A 350 1.15 21.18 6.09
N GLY A 351 0.18 20.92 6.97
CA GLY A 351 0.13 21.47 8.33
C GLY A 351 1.17 20.84 9.25
N GLY A 352 1.89 21.67 10.01
CA GLY A 352 2.84 21.20 11.03
C GLY A 352 2.21 20.79 12.36
N ASN A 353 0.90 21.02 12.54
CA ASN A 353 0.11 20.61 13.70
C ASN A 353 -1.40 20.61 13.35
N TYR A 354 -2.23 20.19 14.30
CA TYR A 354 -3.70 20.33 14.25
C TYR A 354 -4.23 21.22 15.38
N TYR A 355 -5.38 21.87 15.19
CA TYR A 355 -6.15 22.51 16.27
C TYR A 355 -6.54 21.50 17.35
N ILE A 356 -7.00 20.33 16.93
CA ILE A 356 -7.32 19.16 17.77
C ILE A 356 -7.14 17.88 16.94
N LYS A 357 -6.53 16.85 17.52
CA LYS A 357 -6.40 15.50 16.94
C LYS A 357 -6.53 14.47 18.06
N GLN A 358 -7.55 13.61 17.96
CA GLN A 358 -7.87 12.58 18.97
C GLN A 358 -8.01 13.12 20.41
N GLY A 359 -8.56 14.32 20.57
CA GLY A 359 -8.70 15.00 21.87
C GLY A 359 -7.49 15.84 22.31
N VAL A 360 -6.35 15.72 21.64
CA VAL A 360 -5.12 16.48 21.94
C VAL A 360 -5.09 17.76 21.11
N THR A 361 -4.94 18.91 21.77
CA THR A 361 -4.76 20.23 21.15
C THR A 361 -3.32 20.48 20.73
N GLU A 362 -3.10 21.27 19.67
CA GLU A 362 -1.77 21.59 19.11
C GLU A 362 -0.90 20.35 18.80
N PHE A 363 -1.52 19.19 18.56
CA PHE A 363 -0.83 17.93 18.23
C PHE A 363 0.12 18.15 17.04
N GLU A 364 1.43 17.95 17.24
CA GLU A 364 2.44 18.18 16.21
C GLU A 364 2.39 17.10 15.12
N GLU A 365 2.42 17.54 13.86
CA GLU A 365 2.46 16.65 12.70
C GLU A 365 3.87 16.63 12.11
N TYR A 366 4.58 15.51 12.32
CA TYR A 366 5.95 15.33 11.85
C TYR A 366 6.02 14.99 10.35
N TYR A 367 4.91 14.54 9.76
CA TYR A 367 4.72 14.43 8.31
C TYR A 367 4.37 15.79 7.67
N GLY A 368 4.21 16.84 8.48
CA GLY A 368 3.88 18.20 8.05
C GLY A 368 5.03 18.87 7.31
N MET A 369 4.82 19.23 6.05
CA MET A 369 5.75 19.99 5.20
C MET A 369 6.14 21.33 5.83
N LEU A 370 5.24 21.96 6.60
CA LEU A 370 5.54 23.11 7.43
C LEU A 370 5.92 22.69 8.86
N HIS A 371 6.79 23.48 9.47
CA HIS A 371 7.12 23.40 10.90
C HIS A 371 5.88 23.73 11.77
N TRP A 372 5.89 23.36 13.06
CA TRP A 372 4.72 23.54 13.98
C TRP A 372 4.21 24.99 14.06
N ASN A 373 5.05 25.98 13.78
CA ASN A 373 4.67 27.40 13.76
C ASN A 373 4.05 27.87 12.42
N THR A 374 3.94 27.00 11.41
CA THR A 374 3.44 27.25 10.04
C THR A 374 4.23 28.26 9.18
N ASN A 375 5.39 28.74 9.64
CA ASN A 375 6.12 29.83 8.98
C ASN A 375 7.13 29.37 7.93
N GLN A 376 7.73 28.20 8.13
CA GLN A 376 8.88 27.70 7.37
C GLN A 376 8.71 26.20 7.04
N PRO A 377 9.35 25.69 5.98
CA PRO A 377 9.34 24.26 5.71
C PRO A 377 10.04 23.50 6.84
N ARG A 378 9.48 22.37 7.26
CA ARG A 378 10.05 21.52 8.32
C ARG A 378 11.42 20.94 7.92
N ASN A 379 11.63 20.68 6.62
CA ASN A 379 12.86 20.11 6.09
C ASN A 379 13.14 20.65 4.68
N SER A 380 14.09 21.58 4.55
CA SER A 380 14.46 22.21 3.27
C SER A 380 15.14 21.25 2.29
N SER A 381 15.94 20.30 2.79
CA SER A 381 16.54 19.24 1.96
C SER A 381 15.47 18.35 1.33
N PHE A 382 14.40 18.03 2.07
CA PHE A 382 13.28 17.27 1.52
C PHE A 382 12.46 18.06 0.48
N VAL A 383 12.27 19.39 0.67
CA VAL A 383 11.69 20.25 -0.38
C VAL A 383 12.56 20.26 -1.65
N GLN A 384 13.89 20.33 -1.51
CA GLN A 384 14.80 20.20 -2.65
C GLN A 384 14.63 18.84 -3.35
N ARG A 385 14.53 17.74 -2.61
CA ARG A 385 14.28 16.40 -3.17
C ARG A 385 12.96 16.32 -3.95
N LEU A 386 11.88 16.89 -3.41
CA LEU A 386 10.57 16.99 -4.09
C LEU A 386 10.66 17.75 -5.41
N SER A 387 11.46 18.82 -5.49
CA SER A 387 11.57 19.63 -6.72
C SER A 387 12.00 18.83 -7.96
N GLY A 388 12.75 17.75 -7.74
CA GLY A 388 13.15 16.81 -8.78
C GLY A 388 12.01 16.01 -9.44
N ILE A 389 10.79 16.02 -8.89
CA ILE A 389 9.60 15.37 -9.47
C ILE A 389 8.39 16.32 -9.59
N GLN A 390 8.56 17.63 -9.39
CA GLN A 390 7.51 18.65 -9.53
C GLN A 390 7.20 19.01 -10.98
N SER A 391 8.18 18.87 -11.89
CA SER A 391 7.99 19.04 -13.34
C SER A 391 7.65 17.70 -14.00
N PRO A 392 6.88 17.68 -15.11
CA PRO A 392 6.71 16.47 -15.91
C PRO A 392 8.02 16.07 -16.59
N PHE A 393 8.25 14.77 -16.70
CA PHE A 393 9.33 14.18 -17.51
C PHE A 393 8.80 13.49 -18.78
N GLN A 394 7.50 13.26 -18.88
CA GLN A 394 6.84 12.53 -19.97
C GLN A 394 5.53 13.22 -20.39
N GLY A 395 4.97 12.82 -21.54
CA GLY A 395 3.74 13.40 -22.09
C GLY A 395 3.88 14.83 -22.62
N LEU A 396 5.09 15.40 -22.66
CA LEU A 396 5.37 16.71 -23.22
C LEU A 396 5.26 16.70 -24.76
N PRO A 397 4.70 17.76 -25.38
CA PRO A 397 4.61 17.90 -26.84
C PRO A 397 5.95 18.37 -27.44
N GLU A 398 7.02 17.59 -27.27
CA GLU A 398 8.34 17.88 -27.83
C GLU A 398 8.59 17.18 -29.17
N THR A 399 9.27 17.88 -30.08
CA THR A 399 9.78 17.33 -31.34
C THR A 399 11.05 16.49 -31.18
N ASN A 400 11.57 16.32 -29.94
CA ASN A 400 12.89 15.75 -29.72
C ASN A 400 13.06 15.03 -28.35
N PRO A 401 12.22 14.03 -28.01
CA PRO A 401 12.27 13.34 -26.72
C PRO A 401 13.67 12.82 -26.36
N HIS A 402 14.05 13.01 -25.11
CA HIS A 402 15.39 12.73 -24.57
C HIS A 402 15.31 12.17 -23.14
N GLN A 403 16.44 11.76 -22.58
CA GLN A 403 16.52 11.12 -21.27
C GLN A 403 17.36 11.95 -20.28
N VAL A 404 17.00 11.93 -18.99
CA VAL A 404 17.73 12.64 -17.91
C VAL A 404 18.20 11.66 -16.82
N ILE A 405 19.43 11.82 -16.32
CA ILE A 405 20.01 10.91 -15.32
C ILE A 405 19.66 11.43 -13.91
N PHE A 406 18.53 10.95 -13.34
CA PHE A 406 17.94 11.44 -12.09
C PHE A 406 18.46 10.74 -10.81
N HIS A 407 19.04 11.51 -9.88
CA HIS A 407 19.60 11.04 -8.61
C HIS A 407 18.57 11.16 -7.46
N PRO A 408 17.92 10.06 -7.01
CA PRO A 408 16.71 10.11 -6.19
C PRO A 408 16.93 10.48 -4.72
N LEU A 409 18.17 10.39 -4.22
CA LEU A 409 18.52 10.85 -2.88
C LEU A 409 18.58 12.39 -2.77
N THR A 410 18.84 13.10 -3.88
CA THR A 410 18.95 14.57 -3.88
C THR A 410 17.85 15.27 -4.67
N GLY A 411 17.11 14.57 -5.53
CA GLY A 411 16.14 15.18 -6.45
C GLY A 411 16.80 16.01 -7.56
N LEU A 412 18.02 15.67 -7.95
CA LEU A 412 18.82 16.40 -8.93
C LEU A 412 19.19 15.48 -10.10
N CYS A 413 19.47 16.05 -11.27
CA CYS A 413 19.92 15.29 -12.44
C CYS A 413 21.39 15.57 -12.79
N VAL A 414 22.04 14.65 -13.49
CA VAL A 414 23.39 14.89 -14.05
C VAL A 414 23.33 15.95 -15.14
N ARG A 415 24.26 16.89 -15.06
CA ARG A 415 24.50 17.93 -16.06
C ARG A 415 26.00 18.17 -16.26
N ARG A 416 26.33 18.86 -17.34
CA ARG A 416 27.65 19.41 -17.63
C ARG A 416 27.55 20.93 -17.53
N LYS A 417 28.48 21.58 -16.82
CA LYS A 417 28.50 23.05 -16.66
C LYS A 417 29.51 23.74 -17.59
N SER A 418 30.56 23.03 -18.00
CA SER A 418 31.44 23.41 -19.11
C SER A 418 32.06 22.13 -19.70
N PRO A 419 32.64 22.16 -20.92
CA PRO A 419 33.35 21.01 -21.49
C PRO A 419 34.63 20.59 -20.74
N LEU A 420 35.10 21.41 -19.79
CA LEU A 420 36.36 21.22 -19.06
C LEU A 420 36.15 20.87 -17.58
N GLU A 421 34.96 21.12 -17.02
CA GLU A 421 34.61 20.74 -15.65
C GLU A 421 34.01 19.33 -15.59
N PRO A 422 34.16 18.62 -14.46
CA PRO A 422 33.47 17.35 -14.23
C PRO A 422 31.96 17.42 -14.44
N LEU A 423 31.38 16.27 -14.81
CA LEU A 423 29.94 16.07 -14.68
C LEU A 423 29.54 16.22 -13.21
N ARG A 424 28.40 16.84 -12.96
CA ARG A 424 27.89 17.11 -11.61
C ARG A 424 26.37 17.15 -11.58
N LEU A 425 25.79 17.11 -10.39
CA LEU A 425 24.35 17.28 -10.23
C LEU A 425 23.88 18.74 -10.47
N GLY A 426 22.59 18.88 -10.70
CA GLY A 426 21.88 20.16 -10.78
C GLY A 426 20.37 19.98 -10.96
N PRO A 427 19.63 21.08 -11.10
CA PRO A 427 18.21 21.04 -11.43
C PRO A 427 17.96 20.21 -12.69
N CYS A 428 16.87 19.44 -12.76
CA CYS A 428 16.65 18.55 -13.90
C CYS A 428 16.33 19.26 -15.23
N TYR A 429 15.91 20.53 -15.19
CA TYR A 429 15.80 21.37 -16.39
C TYR A 429 17.16 21.85 -16.93
N ASP A 430 18.23 21.79 -16.13
CA ASP A 430 19.63 22.00 -16.57
C ASP A 430 20.29 20.69 -17.05
N SER A 431 19.55 19.57 -17.11
CA SER A 431 20.13 18.28 -17.50
C SER A 431 20.47 18.26 -18.98
N GLU A 432 21.60 17.63 -19.32
CA GLU A 432 21.96 17.35 -20.70
C GLU A 432 20.98 16.34 -21.32
N ALA A 433 20.76 16.42 -22.64
CA ALA A 433 19.90 15.47 -23.34
C ALA A 433 20.62 14.13 -23.54
N TRP A 434 20.34 13.12 -22.70
CA TRP A 434 20.94 11.79 -22.83
C TRP A 434 20.13 10.84 -23.72
N SER A 435 20.75 9.70 -24.05
CA SER A 435 20.11 8.50 -24.60
C SER A 435 20.72 7.22 -24.01
N TYR A 436 19.95 6.12 -24.06
CA TYR A 436 20.42 4.75 -23.84
C TYR A 436 20.45 4.02 -25.17
N THR A 437 21.57 3.40 -25.52
CA THR A 437 21.66 2.52 -26.68
C THR A 437 21.42 1.06 -26.28
N THR A 438 21.05 0.21 -27.23
CA THR A 438 20.95 -1.25 -27.01
C THR A 438 22.33 -1.87 -26.73
N GLN A 439 23.43 -1.19 -27.08
CA GLN A 439 24.80 -1.52 -26.71
C GLN A 439 25.17 -1.08 -25.27
N LYS A 440 24.17 -0.68 -24.48
CA LYS A 440 24.26 -0.21 -23.09
C LYS A 440 25.07 1.07 -22.90
N THR A 441 25.16 1.94 -23.92
CA THR A 441 25.92 3.20 -23.85
C THR A 441 25.08 4.33 -23.26
N LEU A 442 25.69 5.16 -22.42
CA LEU A 442 25.17 6.47 -21.99
C LEU A 442 25.70 7.56 -22.93
N SER A 443 24.90 8.02 -23.88
CA SER A 443 25.35 9.00 -24.89
C SER A 443 24.64 10.35 -24.76
N LEU A 444 25.32 11.44 -25.12
CA LEU A 444 24.74 12.77 -25.26
C LEU A 444 24.12 12.93 -26.65
N LYS A 445 22.80 13.06 -26.69
CA LYS A 445 21.98 13.15 -27.91
C LYS A 445 22.45 14.31 -28.80
N GLY A 446 22.59 14.03 -30.10
CA GLY A 446 23.12 14.99 -31.08
C GLY A 446 24.65 15.16 -31.05
N THR A 447 25.38 14.34 -30.28
CA THR A 447 26.84 14.37 -30.24
C THR A 447 27.43 12.96 -30.30
N ASN A 448 28.74 12.87 -30.54
CA ASN A 448 29.51 11.62 -30.46
C ASN A 448 30.06 11.36 -29.04
N LEU A 449 29.58 12.06 -28.01
CA LEU A 449 30.08 11.92 -26.64
C LEU A 449 29.25 10.91 -25.83
N CYS A 450 29.93 10.06 -25.08
CA CYS A 450 29.33 9.14 -24.12
C CYS A 450 30.03 9.17 -22.76
N LEU A 451 29.30 8.79 -21.72
CA LEU A 451 29.81 8.63 -20.36
C LEU A 451 30.84 7.50 -20.31
N GLN A 452 32.01 7.80 -19.75
CA GLN A 452 33.12 6.87 -19.61
C GLN A 452 33.66 6.86 -18.18
N VAL A 453 34.10 5.68 -17.75
CA VAL A 453 34.95 5.50 -16.57
C VAL A 453 36.34 6.09 -16.82
N ASP A 454 36.88 6.90 -15.89
CA ASP A 454 38.32 7.26 -15.87
C ASP A 454 39.14 6.40 -14.90
N GLY A 455 38.52 5.95 -13.80
CA GLY A 455 39.15 5.07 -12.82
C GLY A 455 38.34 4.99 -11.53
N LEU A 456 38.71 4.04 -10.66
CA LEU A 456 38.13 3.92 -9.32
C LEU A 456 38.44 5.19 -8.50
N GLY A 457 37.41 5.75 -7.84
CA GLY A 457 37.52 6.96 -7.03
C GLY A 457 37.68 8.27 -7.81
N LYS A 458 37.51 8.24 -9.13
CA LYS A 458 37.65 9.42 -10.01
C LYS A 458 36.32 9.94 -10.56
N PRO A 459 36.26 11.21 -11.03
CA PRO A 459 35.15 11.70 -11.82
C PRO A 459 34.87 10.87 -13.07
N ALA A 460 33.60 10.65 -13.37
CA ALA A 460 33.15 10.12 -14.65
C ALA A 460 33.30 11.19 -15.74
N LYS A 461 33.81 10.81 -16.91
CA LYS A 461 34.14 11.73 -18.01
C LYS A 461 33.24 11.52 -19.22
N LEU A 462 33.28 12.46 -20.15
CA LEU A 462 32.72 12.29 -21.49
C LEU A 462 33.85 11.98 -22.47
N GLY A 463 33.66 11.00 -23.34
CA GLY A 463 34.62 10.64 -24.39
C GLY A 463 33.94 10.21 -25.68
N ASN A 464 34.72 10.10 -26.76
CA ASN A 464 34.25 9.78 -28.11
C ASN A 464 34.38 8.29 -28.49
N ILE A 465 34.99 7.46 -27.64
CA ILE A 465 35.18 6.02 -27.86
C ILE A 465 34.10 5.26 -27.09
N CYS A 466 32.96 5.06 -27.75
CA CYS A 466 31.73 4.55 -27.12
C CYS A 466 31.52 3.03 -27.27
N SER A 467 32.59 2.31 -27.63
CA SER A 467 32.62 0.87 -27.89
C SER A 467 33.47 0.08 -26.87
N ASN A 468 34.06 0.74 -25.87
CA ASN A 468 34.94 0.09 -24.88
C ASN A 468 34.19 -0.36 -23.62
N SER A 469 34.81 -1.24 -22.83
CA SER A 469 34.25 -1.80 -21.58
C SER A 469 33.92 -0.75 -20.51
N GLY A 470 34.58 0.41 -20.54
CA GLY A 470 34.33 1.55 -19.65
C GLY A 470 33.28 2.55 -20.16
N SER A 471 32.63 2.26 -21.30
CA SER A 471 31.52 3.05 -21.88
C SER A 471 30.19 2.27 -21.92
N GLN A 472 30.21 1.00 -21.53
CA GLN A 472 29.03 0.16 -21.33
C GLN A 472 28.57 0.28 -19.88
N TRP A 473 27.30 0.62 -19.67
CA TRP A 473 26.71 0.91 -18.36
C TRP A 473 25.50 0.01 -18.09
N GLU A 474 25.66 -0.94 -17.17
CA GLU A 474 24.67 -1.98 -16.88
C GLU A 474 24.00 -1.77 -15.52
N PRO A 475 22.66 -1.82 -15.40
CA PRO A 475 21.98 -1.91 -14.11
C PRO A 475 22.20 -3.30 -13.49
N ILE A 476 22.77 -3.36 -12.28
CA ILE A 476 23.19 -4.63 -11.64
C ILE A 476 22.53 -4.96 -10.29
N SER A 477 21.71 -4.06 -9.74
CA SER A 477 20.94 -4.33 -8.52
C SER A 477 19.51 -4.79 -8.83
N ASP A 478 18.86 -5.49 -7.90
CA ASP A 478 17.46 -5.94 -8.05
C ASP A 478 16.51 -4.76 -8.37
N SER A 479 16.77 -3.62 -7.71
CA SER A 479 16.11 -2.32 -7.89
C SER A 479 16.42 -1.62 -9.22
N LYS A 480 17.42 -2.11 -9.98
CA LYS A 480 18.01 -1.52 -11.18
C LYS A 480 18.65 -0.13 -11.00
N LEU A 481 18.69 0.42 -9.78
CA LEU A 481 19.20 1.77 -9.46
C LEU A 481 20.74 1.88 -9.43
N HIS A 482 21.48 0.77 -9.52
CA HIS A 482 22.95 0.75 -9.55
C HIS A 482 23.45 0.55 -10.98
N LEU A 483 23.78 1.63 -11.68
CA LEU A 483 24.50 1.58 -12.96
C LEU A 483 25.99 1.28 -12.74
N SER A 484 26.50 0.27 -13.43
CA SER A 484 27.89 -0.18 -13.32
C SER A 484 28.61 -0.27 -14.66
N SER A 485 29.94 -0.13 -14.64
CA SER A 485 30.83 -0.23 -15.80
C SER A 485 32.20 -0.78 -15.37
N LYS A 486 33.17 -0.90 -16.29
CA LYS A 486 34.47 -1.54 -16.02
C LYS A 486 35.65 -0.58 -16.11
N VAL A 487 36.52 -0.59 -15.09
CA VAL A 487 37.89 -0.07 -15.18
C VAL A 487 38.75 -1.16 -15.83
N GLY A 488 39.19 -0.92 -17.06
CA GLY A 488 40.00 -1.87 -17.83
C GLY A 488 39.27 -3.20 -18.08
N ASN A 489 39.96 -4.31 -17.80
CA ASN A 489 39.49 -5.66 -18.13
C ASN A 489 38.80 -6.40 -16.98
N ALA A 490 38.81 -5.88 -15.74
CA ALA A 490 38.41 -6.68 -14.56
C ALA A 490 37.58 -5.96 -13.49
N THR A 491 37.86 -4.69 -13.16
CA THR A 491 37.25 -4.05 -11.97
C THR A 491 35.92 -3.39 -12.30
N THR A 492 34.82 -3.95 -11.80
CA THR A 492 33.49 -3.31 -11.83
C THR A 492 33.43 -2.11 -10.90
N VAL A 493 32.94 -0.98 -11.40
CA VAL A 493 32.65 0.26 -10.66
C VAL A 493 31.21 0.69 -10.91
N CYS A 494 30.61 1.40 -9.95
CA CYS A 494 29.28 1.97 -10.05
C CYS A 494 29.33 3.50 -10.19
N LEU A 495 28.32 4.06 -10.85
CA LEU A 495 28.11 5.49 -10.96
C LEU A 495 27.60 6.05 -9.62
N ASP A 496 28.32 7.02 -9.07
CA ASP A 496 28.12 7.53 -7.72
C ASP A 496 28.36 9.05 -7.65
N VAL A 497 28.13 9.67 -6.50
CA VAL A 497 28.17 11.13 -6.33
C VAL A 497 29.01 11.51 -5.11
N ASP A 498 30.01 12.38 -5.29
CA ASP A 498 30.88 12.84 -4.21
C ASP A 498 30.22 13.93 -3.32
N SER A 499 30.91 14.30 -2.24
CA SER A 499 30.45 15.34 -1.30
C SER A 499 30.35 16.75 -1.91
N SER A 500 30.95 16.97 -3.09
CA SER A 500 30.87 18.21 -3.88
C SER A 500 29.83 18.11 -5.01
N GLN A 501 29.04 17.03 -5.05
CA GLN A 501 28.04 16.70 -6.06
C GLN A 501 28.60 16.42 -7.47
N ASN A 502 29.90 16.11 -7.60
CA ASN A 502 30.47 15.62 -8.86
C ASN A 502 30.07 14.16 -9.06
N ILE A 503 29.93 13.75 -10.32
CA ILE A 503 29.65 12.36 -10.70
C ILE A 503 30.98 11.60 -10.77
N VAL A 504 31.09 10.53 -10.00
CA VAL A 504 32.31 9.73 -9.81
C VAL A 504 32.05 8.24 -10.05
N THR A 505 33.12 7.45 -10.16
CA THR A 505 33.05 5.99 -10.30
C THR A 505 33.69 5.27 -9.12
N ASN A 506 32.86 4.75 -8.22
CA ASN A 506 33.26 4.08 -6.97
C ASN A 506 33.03 2.57 -7.02
N THR A 507 33.48 1.83 -6.00
CA THR A 507 33.15 0.40 -5.85
C THR A 507 31.64 0.24 -5.66
N CYS A 508 31.00 -0.70 -6.36
CA CYS A 508 29.58 -0.99 -6.16
C CYS A 508 29.31 -1.53 -4.75
N GLU A 509 28.59 -0.77 -3.93
CA GLU A 509 28.14 -1.22 -2.61
C GLU A 509 26.84 -2.03 -2.72
N CYS A 510 26.78 -3.16 -1.99
CA CYS A 510 25.59 -4.04 -1.85
C CYS A 510 24.75 -4.28 -3.13
N PRO A 511 25.34 -4.67 -4.29
CA PRO A 511 24.58 -4.85 -5.53
C PRO A 511 23.59 -6.04 -5.45
N THR A 512 24.00 -7.17 -4.87
CA THR A 512 23.19 -8.38 -4.68
C THR A 512 23.55 -9.10 -3.37
N HIS A 513 22.55 -9.65 -2.67
CA HIS A 513 22.56 -10.65 -1.57
C HIS A 513 23.69 -10.70 -0.49
N SER A 514 24.59 -9.72 -0.37
CA SER A 514 25.66 -9.70 0.64
C SER A 514 25.12 -9.33 2.03
N SER A 515 24.58 -10.32 2.74
CA SER A 515 23.85 -10.20 4.02
C SER A 515 24.64 -9.71 5.25
N SER A 516 25.87 -9.20 5.06
CA SER A 516 26.85 -8.94 6.13
C SER A 516 27.38 -7.51 6.23
N ARG A 517 26.99 -6.57 5.34
CA ARG A 517 27.51 -5.18 5.35
C ARG A 517 26.50 -4.07 5.65
N ASP A 518 25.23 -4.40 5.87
CA ASP A 518 24.20 -3.41 6.21
C ASP A 518 23.85 -3.43 7.71
N ARG A 519 24.86 -3.20 8.56
CA ARG A 519 24.70 -2.97 10.01
C ARG A 519 25.52 -1.74 10.40
N SER A 520 24.82 -0.69 10.82
CA SER A 520 25.35 0.58 11.34
C SER A 520 26.48 1.22 10.51
N SER A 521 26.11 2.04 9.53
CA SER A 521 26.83 3.30 9.31
C SER A 521 25.84 4.45 9.15
N THR A 522 26.02 5.50 9.94
CA THR A 522 25.46 6.82 9.67
C THR A 522 26.30 7.51 8.59
N SER A 523 25.66 8.32 7.75
CA SER A 523 26.29 9.14 6.68
C SER A 523 27.08 8.41 5.57
N ARG A 524 26.38 8.07 4.48
CA ARG A 524 26.89 8.11 3.08
C ARG A 524 25.72 8.18 2.07
N PRO A 525 25.94 8.70 0.85
CA PRO A 525 24.89 8.81 -0.17
C PRO A 525 24.66 7.51 -0.95
N LEU A 526 23.49 7.36 -1.56
CA LEU A 526 23.17 6.31 -2.53
C LEU A 526 22.66 6.94 -3.83
N GLY A 527 23.53 6.93 -4.86
CA GLY A 527 23.14 7.06 -6.27
C GLY A 527 22.84 5.69 -6.91
N SER A 528 22.50 5.59 -8.20
CA SER A 528 22.29 6.65 -9.19
C SER A 528 21.46 6.13 -10.38
N ALA A 529 20.23 6.64 -10.54
CA ALA A 529 19.55 6.90 -11.82
C ALA A 529 19.50 5.81 -12.92
N ARG A 530 18.29 5.36 -13.31
CA ARG A 530 17.94 5.39 -14.75
C ARG A 530 16.45 5.36 -15.12
N GLN A 531 16.20 5.61 -16.41
CA GLN A 531 14.90 5.81 -17.03
C GLN A 531 14.26 4.51 -17.55
N GLY A 532 12.92 4.48 -17.57
CA GLY A 532 12.13 3.65 -18.47
C GLY A 532 12.08 4.21 -19.91
N LEU A 533 11.25 3.60 -20.76
CA LEU A 533 11.08 3.94 -22.19
C LEU A 533 9.61 4.21 -22.53
N ALA A 534 9.37 5.25 -23.32
CA ALA A 534 8.06 5.55 -23.90
C ALA A 534 8.18 6.23 -25.28
N SER A 535 8.19 5.42 -26.34
CA SER A 535 7.81 5.79 -27.70
C SER A 535 7.20 4.56 -28.36
N GLY A 536 6.11 4.71 -29.11
CA GLY A 536 5.30 3.58 -29.56
C GLY A 536 5.97 2.63 -30.55
N VAL A 537 5.32 1.47 -30.73
CA VAL A 537 5.75 0.28 -31.52
C VAL A 537 6.72 -0.65 -30.78
N GLU A 538 6.53 -1.94 -31.02
CA GLU A 538 7.10 -3.12 -30.36
C GLU A 538 8.64 -3.25 -30.59
N PHE A 539 9.44 -4.04 -29.85
CA PHE A 539 9.15 -5.33 -29.20
C PHE A 539 9.95 -5.56 -27.89
N VAL A 540 9.48 -6.56 -27.12
CA VAL A 540 10.09 -7.11 -25.89
C VAL A 540 11.23 -8.10 -26.21
N LEU A 541 12.19 -8.27 -25.28
CA LEU A 541 12.89 -9.55 -25.10
C LEU A 541 12.86 -10.01 -23.63
N HIS A 542 12.74 -11.32 -23.42
CA HIS A 542 12.33 -11.95 -22.17
C HIS A 542 13.46 -12.66 -21.40
N GLY A 543 13.17 -12.92 -20.11
CA GLY A 543 13.80 -13.96 -19.30
C GLY A 543 12.79 -14.63 -18.35
N TRP A 544 11.83 -15.39 -18.89
CA TRP A 544 10.88 -16.22 -18.14
C TRP A 544 10.78 -17.63 -18.77
N PRO A 545 10.59 -18.70 -17.98
CA PRO A 545 10.59 -20.08 -18.50
C PRO A 545 9.32 -20.40 -19.30
N ALA A 546 9.46 -21.29 -20.28
CA ALA A 546 8.43 -21.54 -21.29
C ALA A 546 7.46 -22.69 -20.94
N SER A 547 6.15 -22.45 -21.07
CA SER A 547 5.17 -23.48 -21.45
C SER A 547 3.76 -22.91 -21.73
N LEU A 548 3.48 -22.50 -22.98
CA LEU A 548 2.11 -22.52 -23.55
C LEU A 548 2.09 -22.20 -25.07
N LEU A 549 2.15 -23.22 -25.91
CA LEU A 549 1.82 -23.12 -27.35
C LEU A 549 1.17 -24.43 -27.84
N ARG A 550 -0.17 -24.45 -27.77
CA ARG A 550 -1.16 -25.36 -28.41
C ARG A 550 -2.51 -25.06 -27.72
N GLY A 551 -3.60 -24.76 -28.41
CA GLY A 551 -3.80 -24.47 -29.83
C GLY A 551 -5.28 -24.13 -30.08
N VAL A 552 -5.59 -23.36 -31.12
CA VAL A 552 -6.99 -22.99 -31.44
C VAL A 552 -7.54 -23.97 -32.49
N ALA A 553 -8.58 -24.73 -32.12
CA ALA A 553 -9.38 -25.51 -33.06
C ALA A 553 -10.83 -25.64 -32.55
N SER A 554 -11.76 -25.28 -33.44
CA SER A 554 -13.22 -25.33 -33.34
C SER A 554 -13.86 -26.61 -32.76
N GLY A 555 -14.94 -26.46 -31.98
CA GLY A 555 -15.86 -27.55 -31.61
C GLY A 555 -17.20 -27.03 -31.06
N VAL A 556 -18.32 -27.37 -31.70
CA VAL A 556 -19.67 -26.85 -31.42
C VAL A 556 -20.37 -27.61 -30.27
N GLY A 557 -21.15 -26.92 -29.42
CA GLY A 557 -22.09 -27.55 -28.48
C GLY A 557 -22.99 -26.57 -27.70
N LEU A 558 -24.31 -26.71 -27.83
CA LEU A 558 -25.33 -26.08 -26.96
C LEU A 558 -25.47 -26.92 -25.65
N SER A 559 -26.00 -26.49 -24.50
CA SER A 559 -27.27 -25.78 -24.17
C SER A 559 -27.16 -25.14 -22.76
N LEU A 560 -27.90 -24.07 -22.39
CA LEU A 560 -29.28 -24.06 -21.80
C LEU A 560 -29.47 -25.11 -20.66
N VAL A 561 -29.99 -24.83 -19.44
CA VAL A 561 -30.92 -23.80 -18.91
C VAL A 561 -30.49 -23.34 -17.49
N GLY A 562 -31.05 -22.22 -16.96
CA GLY A 562 -30.82 -21.70 -15.58
C GLY A 562 -31.54 -22.46 -14.44
N GLY A 563 -31.81 -21.90 -13.26
CA GLY A 563 -31.57 -20.52 -12.75
C GLY A 563 -32.22 -20.30 -11.36
N LEU A 564 -32.41 -19.03 -10.96
CA LEU A 564 -33.22 -18.51 -9.81
C LEU A 564 -32.85 -18.89 -8.35
N THR A 565 -32.69 -17.83 -7.52
CA THR A 565 -33.05 -17.69 -6.08
C THR A 565 -32.49 -18.67 -5.01
N GLY A 566 -32.13 -18.24 -3.78
CA GLY A 566 -32.06 -16.89 -3.20
C GLY A 566 -32.27 -16.88 -1.66
N GLY A 567 -31.90 -15.77 -1.00
CA GLY A 567 -32.36 -15.41 0.37
C GLY A 567 -31.57 -15.96 1.58
N GLY A 568 -31.24 -15.07 2.54
CA GLY A 568 -30.78 -15.39 3.91
C GLY A 568 -29.35 -15.96 4.05
N GLY A 569 -28.41 -15.39 4.82
CA GLY A 569 -28.40 -14.15 5.57
C GLY A 569 -28.65 -14.28 7.08
N TYR A 570 -27.60 -14.25 7.90
CA TYR A 570 -27.64 -13.86 9.32
C TYR A 570 -26.28 -13.27 9.77
N ARG A 571 -26.25 -12.53 10.90
CA ARG A 571 -25.08 -11.78 11.41
C ARG A 571 -24.54 -12.28 12.77
N SER A 572 -23.22 -12.18 12.94
CA SER A 572 -22.52 -11.66 14.14
C SER A 572 -21.05 -11.40 13.74
N GLU A 573 -20.39 -10.25 13.93
CA GLU A 573 -20.07 -9.47 15.17
C GLU A 573 -19.38 -10.35 16.24
N LYS A 574 -18.08 -10.24 16.56
CA LYS A 574 -17.18 -9.05 16.69
C LYS A 574 -15.68 -9.42 16.69
N ARG A 575 -14.82 -8.40 16.49
CA ARG A 575 -13.43 -8.19 16.96
C ARG A 575 -12.36 -9.30 16.76
N ALA A 576 -11.19 -8.89 16.27
CA ALA A 576 -9.91 -9.45 16.67
C ALA A 576 -8.82 -8.35 16.71
N THR A 577 -7.95 -8.39 17.72
CA THR A 577 -6.66 -7.70 17.79
C THR A 577 -5.54 -8.77 17.88
N PRO A 578 -4.27 -8.44 17.59
CA PRO A 578 -3.41 -9.38 16.84
C PRO A 578 -2.63 -10.39 17.68
N TRP A 579 -2.84 -11.69 17.44
CA TRP A 579 -1.93 -12.77 17.88
C TRP A 579 -1.90 -13.99 16.91
N VAL A 580 -1.05 -14.96 17.24
CA VAL A 580 -0.45 -16.03 16.40
C VAL A 580 -1.32 -17.32 16.31
N SER A 581 -1.05 -18.21 15.33
CA SER A 581 -1.86 -19.43 14.99
C SER A 581 -1.81 -20.59 16.01
N PRO A 582 -2.73 -21.61 16.00
CA PRO A 582 -2.70 -22.88 15.18
C PRO A 582 -4.06 -23.69 14.90
N TRP A 583 -4.05 -24.96 14.35
CA TRP A 583 -5.10 -25.51 13.41
C TRP A 583 -5.66 -27.05 13.36
N TRP A 584 -6.78 -27.61 13.97
CA TRP A 584 -7.28 -29.08 13.80
C TRP A 584 -8.78 -29.61 14.00
N TRP A 585 -9.24 -30.61 13.18
CA TRP A 585 -10.51 -31.45 12.92
C TRP A 585 -11.77 -31.69 13.85
N LEU A 586 -13.00 -31.83 13.27
CA LEU A 586 -13.98 -32.94 13.56
C LEU A 586 -15.01 -33.26 12.43
N ALA A 587 -15.58 -34.49 12.34
CA ALA A 587 -16.22 -35.06 11.12
C ALA A 587 -17.49 -35.95 11.32
N SER A 588 -17.92 -36.73 10.30
CA SER A 588 -19.09 -37.67 10.32
C SER A 588 -19.12 -38.64 9.11
N LEU A 589 -19.86 -39.76 9.06
CA LEU A 589 -20.42 -40.68 10.09
C LEU A 589 -21.05 -41.91 9.39
N THR A 590 -20.75 -43.15 9.84
CA THR A 590 -21.61 -44.37 9.90
C THR A 590 -20.77 -45.63 10.19
N GLY A 591 -21.16 -46.53 11.11
CA GLY A 591 -21.01 -47.98 10.80
C GLY A 591 -20.61 -49.06 11.84
N GLY A 592 -20.61 -48.85 13.16
CA GLY A 592 -20.57 -49.94 14.19
C GLY A 592 -19.26 -50.73 14.41
N GLY A 593 -19.01 -51.37 15.57
CA GLY A 593 -19.72 -51.30 16.85
C GLY A 593 -19.22 -52.27 17.96
N GLY A 594 -19.23 -51.83 19.23
CA GLY A 594 -18.97 -52.62 20.46
C GLY A 594 -17.49 -52.72 20.92
N LYS A 595 -17.14 -52.73 22.22
CA LYS A 595 -17.91 -52.60 23.49
C LYS A 595 -16.99 -52.15 24.66
N SER A 596 -17.58 -51.52 25.70
CA SER A 596 -17.02 -51.20 27.05
C SER A 596 -15.81 -50.24 27.14
N SER A 597 -15.69 -49.36 28.16
CA SER A 597 -16.60 -48.99 29.27
C SER A 597 -16.24 -47.58 29.84
N ALA A 598 -17.08 -47.07 30.78
CA ALA A 598 -17.10 -45.71 31.37
C ALA A 598 -17.78 -44.62 30.51
N GLN A 599 -18.51 -43.70 31.15
CA GLN A 599 -19.45 -42.77 30.50
C GLN A 599 -19.52 -41.39 31.20
N GLN A 600 -18.93 -40.35 30.59
CA GLN A 600 -19.40 -38.97 30.77
C GLN A 600 -20.53 -38.64 29.78
N ARG A 601 -21.33 -37.59 30.04
CA ARG A 601 -22.53 -37.24 29.26
C ARG A 601 -22.43 -35.90 28.52
N PHE A 602 -22.97 -35.86 27.31
CA PHE A 602 -22.98 -34.77 26.34
C PHE A 602 -24.36 -34.67 25.68
N TYR A 603 -24.63 -33.62 24.89
CA TYR A 603 -25.93 -33.43 24.22
C TYR A 603 -25.74 -33.10 22.74
N ILE A 604 -26.53 -33.76 21.88
CA ILE A 604 -26.50 -33.60 20.42
C ILE A 604 -27.81 -32.95 19.96
N ASN A 605 -27.71 -31.89 19.13
CA ASN A 605 -28.84 -31.22 18.49
C ASN A 605 -29.36 -32.07 17.30
N LYS A 606 -30.67 -32.29 17.23
CA LYS A 606 -31.33 -33.08 16.19
C LYS A 606 -31.74 -32.29 14.94
N GLY A 607 -31.68 -30.95 14.98
CA GLY A 607 -32.15 -30.08 13.87
C GLY A 607 -33.67 -29.80 13.87
N ASP A 608 -34.41 -30.41 14.80
CA ASP A 608 -35.84 -30.15 15.09
C ASP A 608 -36.04 -29.15 16.26
N GLY A 609 -34.94 -28.64 16.83
CA GLY A 609 -34.92 -27.82 18.05
C GLY A 609 -34.70 -28.63 19.34
N GLY A 610 -34.74 -29.96 19.27
CA GLY A 610 -34.47 -30.87 20.37
C GLY A 610 -32.98 -31.21 20.53
N PHE A 611 -32.58 -31.43 21.78
CA PHE A 611 -31.28 -32.00 22.15
C PHE A 611 -31.48 -33.36 22.81
N THR A 612 -30.65 -34.35 22.47
CA THR A 612 -30.64 -35.67 23.14
C THR A 612 -29.29 -36.00 23.76
N GLU A 613 -29.33 -36.65 24.92
CA GLU A 613 -28.16 -37.06 25.71
C GLU A 613 -27.38 -38.19 25.01
N SER A 614 -26.06 -38.11 25.01
CA SER A 614 -25.10 -39.05 24.42
C SER A 614 -23.87 -39.16 25.32
N THR A 615 -23.05 -40.20 25.19
CA THR A 615 -21.90 -40.41 26.09
C THR A 615 -20.55 -40.31 25.39
N GLU A 616 -19.50 -40.00 26.14
CA GLU A 616 -18.14 -39.68 25.64
C GLU A 616 -17.60 -40.71 24.64
N ALA A 617 -17.68 -41.99 24.98
CA ALA A 617 -17.26 -43.11 24.13
C ALA A 617 -18.01 -43.21 22.79
N HIS A 618 -19.13 -42.50 22.63
CA HIS A 618 -19.92 -42.45 21.41
C HIS A 618 -19.38 -41.46 20.38
N ILE A 619 -18.52 -40.50 20.80
CA ILE A 619 -18.03 -39.39 19.97
C ILE A 619 -16.76 -39.78 19.19
N LEU A 620 -15.87 -40.60 19.78
CA LEU A 620 -14.53 -40.86 19.24
C LEU A 620 -14.38 -42.18 18.44
N SER A 621 -15.41 -43.03 18.38
CA SER A 621 -15.24 -44.47 18.10
C SER A 621 -15.68 -44.99 16.72
N GLN A 622 -16.19 -44.16 15.80
CA GLN A 622 -16.71 -44.64 14.50
C GLN A 622 -16.40 -43.73 13.30
N SER A 623 -15.26 -43.96 12.65
CA SER A 623 -15.09 -43.72 11.20
C SER A 623 -13.91 -44.57 10.67
N LYS A 624 -14.09 -45.25 9.54
CA LYS A 624 -12.95 -45.70 8.72
C LYS A 624 -12.43 -44.49 7.94
N PRO A 625 -11.11 -44.28 7.85
CA PRO A 625 -10.58 -43.12 7.17
C PRO A 625 -10.72 -43.28 5.65
N ILE A 626 -11.07 -42.17 4.99
CA ILE A 626 -11.18 -42.04 3.52
C ILE A 626 -9.82 -42.28 2.84
N VAL A 627 -8.75 -42.18 3.63
CA VAL A 627 -7.35 -42.39 3.27
C VAL A 627 -6.81 -43.48 4.20
N ALA A 628 -6.10 -44.49 3.69
CA ALA A 628 -5.46 -45.48 4.55
C ALA A 628 -4.42 -44.81 5.46
N LEU A 629 -4.55 -45.03 6.77
CA LEU A 629 -3.71 -44.49 7.84
C LEU A 629 -2.99 -45.63 8.57
N PRO A 630 -1.82 -45.38 9.20
CA PRO A 630 -1.08 -44.12 9.24
C PRO A 630 -0.50 -43.66 7.89
N LEU A 631 -0.17 -42.36 7.81
CA LEU A 631 0.47 -41.73 6.64
C LEU A 631 1.96 -41.51 6.87
N TYR A 632 2.70 -41.50 5.78
CA TYR A 632 4.16 -41.32 5.74
C TYR A 632 4.56 -40.38 4.59
N THR A 633 5.82 -39.94 4.60
CA THR A 633 6.40 -39.11 3.54
C THR A 633 7.52 -39.87 2.83
N ASN A 634 7.31 -40.23 1.57
CA ASN A 634 8.35 -40.79 0.70
C ASN A 634 8.75 -39.75 -0.35
N SER A 635 9.96 -39.20 -0.20
CA SER A 635 10.51 -38.18 -1.09
C SER A 635 9.56 -36.98 -1.22
N TRP A 636 8.96 -36.75 -2.39
CA TRP A 636 8.04 -35.65 -2.67
C TRP A 636 6.57 -35.96 -2.32
N TRP A 637 6.25 -37.18 -1.88
CA TRP A 637 4.88 -37.67 -1.76
C TRP A 637 4.49 -38.04 -0.34
N ILE A 638 3.26 -37.69 0.04
CA ILE A 638 2.57 -38.36 1.14
C ILE A 638 2.08 -39.72 0.62
N VAL A 639 2.28 -40.78 1.40
CA VAL A 639 1.92 -42.17 1.08
C VAL A 639 1.26 -42.86 2.27
N ASN A 640 0.47 -43.91 2.02
CA ASN A 640 0.00 -44.84 3.06
C ASN A 640 1.04 -45.95 3.35
N GLU A 641 0.71 -46.86 4.27
CA GLU A 641 1.54 -48.03 4.61
C GLU A 641 1.91 -48.92 3.40
N SER A 642 1.05 -49.04 2.39
CA SER A 642 1.33 -49.79 1.16
C SER A 642 2.11 -49.00 0.10
N GLY A 643 2.64 -47.83 0.45
CA GLY A 643 3.44 -46.97 -0.42
C GLY A 643 2.65 -46.26 -1.52
N GLN A 644 1.33 -46.37 -1.53
CA GLN A 644 0.46 -45.71 -2.50
C GLN A 644 0.37 -44.21 -2.21
N ARG A 645 0.56 -43.38 -3.24
CA ARG A 645 0.51 -41.92 -3.11
C ARG A 645 -0.88 -41.44 -2.71
N VAL A 646 -0.90 -40.62 -1.66
CA VAL A 646 -2.08 -39.92 -1.15
C VAL A 646 -1.96 -38.44 -1.51
N LYS A 647 -3.04 -37.87 -2.07
CA LYS A 647 -3.19 -36.42 -2.20
C LYS A 647 -4.19 -35.95 -1.14
N LEU A 648 -3.71 -35.12 -0.21
CA LEU A 648 -4.59 -34.41 0.72
C LEU A 648 -5.11 -33.14 0.01
N ALA A 649 -6.43 -32.96 -0.01
CA ALA A 649 -7.11 -31.74 -0.44
C ALA A 649 -8.01 -31.31 0.70
N TRP A 650 -7.70 -30.17 1.32
CA TRP A 650 -8.35 -29.76 2.57
C TRP A 650 -9.07 -28.42 2.53
N ALA A 651 -10.14 -28.36 3.31
CA ALA A 651 -10.80 -27.13 3.70
C ALA A 651 -10.30 -26.66 5.08
N ASN A 652 -10.36 -25.35 5.31
CA ASN A 652 -10.17 -24.73 6.62
C ASN A 652 -11.52 -24.46 7.29
N TRP A 653 -11.62 -24.64 8.60
CA TRP A 653 -12.78 -24.28 9.42
C TRP A 653 -12.27 -23.65 10.73
N VAL A 654 -13.08 -22.83 11.39
CA VAL A 654 -12.63 -22.01 12.53
C VAL A 654 -13.20 -22.55 13.84
N SER A 655 -12.32 -22.73 14.82
CA SER A 655 -12.59 -23.13 16.21
C SER A 655 -11.57 -22.59 17.23
N HIS A 656 -10.62 -21.72 16.87
CA HIS A 656 -9.73 -21.07 17.86
C HIS A 656 -10.29 -19.78 18.46
N MET A 657 -11.16 -19.09 17.73
CA MET A 657 -11.85 -17.90 18.23
C MET A 657 -12.75 -18.31 19.40
N GLU A 658 -12.97 -17.40 20.34
CA GLU A 658 -13.84 -17.67 21.49
C GLU A 658 -15.25 -18.06 21.00
N PRO A 659 -15.89 -19.12 21.56
CA PRO A 659 -15.56 -19.84 22.80
C PRO A 659 -14.79 -21.17 22.57
N MET A 660 -13.93 -21.22 21.55
CA MET A 660 -13.15 -22.39 21.12
C MET A 660 -14.00 -23.59 20.66
N VAL A 661 -14.97 -23.31 19.78
CA VAL A 661 -15.92 -24.28 19.22
C VAL A 661 -15.99 -24.09 17.71
N ALA A 662 -16.15 -25.17 16.95
CA ALA A 662 -16.25 -25.09 15.49
C ALA A 662 -17.48 -24.27 15.04
N GLU A 663 -17.24 -23.24 14.23
CA GLU A 663 -18.25 -22.30 13.78
C GLU A 663 -19.39 -22.98 13.00
N GLY A 664 -20.61 -22.45 13.06
CA GLY A 664 -21.72 -22.98 12.28
C GLY A 664 -22.28 -24.34 12.74
N LEU A 665 -21.71 -24.97 13.78
CA LEU A 665 -22.37 -26.06 14.53
C LEU A 665 -23.72 -25.62 15.16
N SER A 666 -23.97 -24.31 15.25
CA SER A 666 -25.26 -23.70 15.57
C SER A 666 -26.29 -23.78 14.43
N ASN A 667 -25.84 -23.92 13.18
CA ASN A 667 -26.62 -23.68 11.96
C ASN A 667 -26.95 -24.99 11.21
N GLN A 668 -26.11 -26.00 11.37
CA GLN A 668 -26.25 -27.34 10.80
C GLN A 668 -25.68 -28.37 11.80
N PRO A 669 -26.22 -29.59 11.86
CA PRO A 669 -25.53 -30.69 12.51
C PRO A 669 -24.13 -30.87 11.92
N MET A 670 -23.16 -31.22 12.78
CA MET A 670 -21.80 -31.60 12.37
C MET A 670 -21.80 -32.64 11.25
N ASP A 671 -22.83 -33.50 11.22
CA ASP A 671 -22.95 -34.56 10.24
C ASP A 671 -23.22 -34.05 8.81
N ALA A 672 -24.17 -33.12 8.67
CA ALA A 672 -24.49 -32.44 7.43
C ALA A 672 -23.31 -31.59 6.92
N ILE A 673 -22.61 -30.87 7.82
CA ILE A 673 -21.42 -30.07 7.47
C ILE A 673 -20.34 -30.97 6.87
N SER A 674 -20.01 -32.07 7.54
CA SER A 674 -18.99 -33.04 7.10
C SER A 674 -19.30 -33.63 5.72
N LYS A 675 -20.55 -34.08 5.52
CA LYS A 675 -21.05 -34.58 4.23
C LYS A 675 -20.98 -33.49 3.14
N LYS A 676 -21.28 -32.25 3.49
CA LYS A 676 -21.23 -31.12 2.56
C LYS A 676 -19.81 -30.81 2.11
N ILE A 677 -18.81 -30.91 2.98
CA ILE A 677 -17.39 -30.71 2.63
C ILE A 677 -16.86 -31.84 1.75
N ALA A 678 -17.18 -33.10 2.09
CA ALA A 678 -16.88 -34.24 1.23
C ALA A 678 -17.50 -34.10 -0.17
N SER A 679 -18.72 -33.55 -0.27
CA SER A 679 -19.38 -33.28 -1.56
C SER A 679 -18.71 -32.20 -2.41
N MET A 680 -17.77 -31.41 -1.86
CA MET A 680 -16.95 -30.47 -2.61
C MET A 680 -15.62 -31.08 -3.10
N GLY A 681 -15.36 -32.37 -2.83
CA GLY A 681 -14.14 -33.06 -3.22
C GLY A 681 -12.96 -32.92 -2.25
N PHE A 682 -13.17 -32.33 -1.07
CA PHE A 682 -12.17 -32.34 0.01
C PHE A 682 -12.17 -33.72 0.71
N ASN A 683 -10.98 -34.27 0.94
CA ASN A 683 -10.77 -35.57 1.61
C ASN A 683 -9.98 -35.46 2.93
N CYS A 684 -9.53 -34.26 3.26
CA CYS A 684 -8.76 -33.89 4.44
C CYS A 684 -9.24 -32.51 4.92
N VAL A 685 -8.84 -32.07 6.11
CA VAL A 685 -9.45 -30.89 6.75
C VAL A 685 -8.59 -30.33 7.92
N ARG A 686 -8.41 -29.00 8.01
CA ARG A 686 -7.56 -28.26 9.02
C ARG A 686 -8.36 -27.18 9.81
N LEU A 687 -8.60 -27.31 11.13
CA LEU A 687 -9.61 -26.51 11.91
C LEU A 687 -8.84 -25.45 12.70
N THR A 688 -9.21 -25.01 13.91
CA THR A 688 -8.31 -24.19 14.76
C THR A 688 -8.34 -24.45 16.28
N TRP A 689 -7.17 -24.49 16.94
CA TRP A 689 -7.04 -24.80 18.38
C TRP A 689 -5.98 -23.86 18.98
N PRO A 690 -6.26 -22.94 19.91
CA PRO A 690 -5.22 -22.04 20.39
C PRO A 690 -4.31 -22.74 21.40
N LEU A 691 -3.02 -22.38 21.47
CA LEU A 691 -2.06 -23.04 22.37
C LEU A 691 -2.55 -23.08 23.83
N PHE A 692 -3.19 -22.00 24.28
CA PHE A 692 -3.69 -21.87 25.64
C PHE A 692 -4.83 -22.84 26.01
N LEU A 693 -5.54 -23.42 25.02
CA LEU A 693 -6.61 -24.40 25.27
C LEU A 693 -6.09 -25.66 25.98
N VAL A 694 -4.83 -26.04 25.72
CA VAL A 694 -4.20 -27.23 26.34
C VAL A 694 -3.22 -26.88 27.45
N THR A 695 -2.65 -25.67 27.47
CA THR A 695 -1.74 -25.25 28.56
C THR A 695 -2.47 -24.65 29.77
N ASN A 696 -3.80 -24.48 29.72
CA ASN A 696 -4.63 -24.06 30.85
C ASN A 696 -5.68 -25.13 31.16
N ASP A 697 -5.46 -25.92 32.22
CA ASP A 697 -6.35 -27.02 32.61
C ASP A 697 -7.75 -26.55 33.05
N SER A 698 -7.90 -25.31 33.54
CA SER A 698 -9.20 -24.72 33.86
C SER A 698 -10.02 -24.35 32.63
N LEU A 699 -9.38 -24.15 31.47
CA LEU A 699 -10.07 -23.98 30.18
C LEU A 699 -10.30 -25.34 29.50
N ALA A 700 -9.31 -26.24 29.54
CA ALA A 700 -9.39 -27.59 28.96
C ALA A 700 -10.53 -28.44 29.57
N SER A 701 -10.92 -28.16 30.82
CA SER A 701 -11.99 -28.86 31.55
C SER A 701 -13.38 -28.23 31.43
N LEU A 702 -13.54 -27.13 30.69
CA LEU A 702 -14.86 -26.55 30.43
C LEU A 702 -15.65 -27.42 29.44
N THR A 703 -16.89 -27.75 29.78
CA THR A 703 -17.84 -28.21 28.76
C THR A 703 -18.14 -27.07 27.77
N VAL A 704 -18.50 -27.42 26.53
CA VAL A 704 -18.94 -26.45 25.50
C VAL A 704 -19.99 -25.47 26.03
N ARG A 705 -20.94 -25.94 26.86
CA ARG A 705 -21.95 -25.06 27.48
C ARG A 705 -21.33 -24.02 28.42
N GLN A 706 -20.30 -24.38 29.17
CA GLN A 706 -19.61 -23.49 30.09
C GLN A 706 -18.71 -22.48 29.36
N SER A 707 -18.03 -22.85 28.27
CA SER A 707 -17.23 -21.88 27.49
C SER A 707 -18.12 -20.78 26.87
N PHE A 708 -19.28 -21.13 26.32
CA PHE A 708 -20.30 -20.15 25.90
C PHE A 708 -20.83 -19.27 27.05
N GLN A 709 -20.80 -19.74 28.30
CA GLN A 709 -21.25 -18.97 29.47
C GLN A 709 -20.15 -18.08 30.08
N GLN A 710 -18.87 -18.37 29.84
CA GLN A 710 -17.73 -17.65 30.41
C GLN A 710 -17.07 -16.62 29.47
N LEU A 711 -17.58 -16.46 28.24
CA LEU A 711 -17.14 -15.48 27.23
C LEU A 711 -16.86 -14.06 27.79
N ALA A 712 -17.69 -13.58 28.73
CA ALA A 712 -17.50 -12.26 29.33
C ALA A 712 -16.23 -12.12 30.19
N THR A 713 -15.75 -13.23 30.77
CA THR A 713 -14.59 -13.29 31.67
C THR A 713 -13.29 -13.58 30.91
N MET A 714 -13.37 -14.27 29.76
CA MET A 714 -12.21 -14.70 28.98
C MET A 714 -11.51 -13.53 28.27
N MET A 715 -12.27 -12.54 27.80
CA MET A 715 -11.77 -11.24 27.30
C MET A 715 -10.87 -10.46 28.29
N ALA A 716 -10.77 -10.85 29.56
CA ALA A 716 -9.90 -10.21 30.55
C ALA A 716 -8.47 -10.76 30.60
N MET A 717 -8.14 -11.81 29.84
CA MET A 717 -6.82 -12.50 29.89
C MET A 717 -5.76 -11.94 28.92
N ASP A 718 -5.98 -10.75 28.35
CA ASP A 718 -5.04 -10.05 27.45
C ASP A 718 -3.67 -9.70 28.10
N SER A 719 -3.55 -9.90 29.41
CA SER A 719 -2.37 -9.60 30.24
C SER A 719 -1.22 -10.63 30.15
N LEU A 720 -1.39 -11.74 29.43
CA LEU A 720 -0.38 -12.81 29.29
C LEU A 720 0.33 -12.85 27.92
N ALA A 721 0.23 -11.76 27.15
CA ALA A 721 0.89 -11.52 25.87
C ALA A 721 2.43 -11.65 25.87
N THR A 722 3.07 -11.77 27.04
CA THR A 722 4.52 -11.95 27.22
C THR A 722 4.99 -13.41 27.08
N SER A 723 4.09 -14.39 27.12
CA SER A 723 4.47 -15.83 27.17
C SER A 723 4.68 -16.49 25.79
N ILE A 724 4.35 -15.83 24.69
CA ILE A 724 4.23 -16.46 23.35
C ILE A 724 5.58 -16.88 22.75
N PHE A 725 6.69 -16.44 23.33
CA PHE A 725 8.06 -16.86 22.99
C PHE A 725 8.66 -17.93 23.92
N ASP A 726 7.93 -18.38 24.94
CA ASP A 726 8.34 -19.43 25.88
C ASP A 726 8.49 -20.79 25.14
N PRO A 727 9.70 -21.39 25.05
CA PRO A 727 9.89 -22.66 24.37
C PRO A 727 9.14 -23.81 25.04
N ASP A 728 9.09 -23.82 26.37
CA ASP A 728 8.57 -24.93 27.18
C ASP A 728 7.05 -24.92 27.16
N LEU A 729 6.41 -23.73 27.18
CA LEU A 729 4.97 -23.60 26.96
C LEU A 729 4.54 -24.20 25.61
N TRP A 730 5.30 -23.92 24.55
CA TRP A 730 5.06 -24.49 23.23
C TRP A 730 5.31 -26.01 23.18
N ILE A 731 6.41 -26.50 23.76
CA ILE A 731 6.73 -27.94 23.80
C ILE A 731 5.64 -28.70 24.56
N ASN A 732 5.26 -28.22 25.75
CA ASN A 732 4.25 -28.85 26.59
C ASN A 732 2.87 -28.83 25.92
N GLY A 733 2.45 -27.71 25.33
CA GLY A 733 1.18 -27.61 24.60
C GLY A 733 1.12 -28.52 23.38
N LEU A 734 2.19 -28.56 22.56
CA LEU A 734 2.26 -29.45 21.41
C LEU A 734 2.27 -30.94 21.82
N THR A 735 3.07 -31.31 22.83
CA THR A 735 3.15 -32.67 23.38
C THR A 735 1.78 -33.13 23.91
N LYS A 736 1.10 -32.28 24.69
CA LYS A 736 -0.21 -32.58 25.28
C LYS A 736 -1.29 -32.72 24.21
N MET A 737 -1.33 -31.82 23.22
CA MET A 737 -2.30 -31.91 22.12
C MET A 737 -2.06 -33.15 21.23
N ALA A 738 -0.80 -33.45 20.89
CA ALA A 738 -0.44 -34.67 20.17
C ALA A 738 -0.85 -35.94 20.95
N THR A 739 -0.66 -35.94 22.28
CA THR A 739 -1.05 -37.04 23.17
C THR A 739 -2.57 -37.23 23.25
N ILE A 740 -3.35 -36.14 23.34
CA ILE A 740 -4.83 -36.18 23.35
C ILE A 740 -5.37 -36.88 22.09
N PHE A 741 -4.74 -36.66 20.94
CA PHE A 741 -5.13 -37.27 19.67
C PHE A 741 -4.37 -38.57 19.33
N LYS A 742 -3.61 -39.15 20.28
CA LYS A 742 -2.91 -40.43 20.08
C LYS A 742 -3.90 -41.59 20.01
N GLY A 743 -3.79 -42.42 18.97
CA GLY A 743 -4.74 -43.52 18.73
C GLY A 743 -6.16 -43.10 18.33
N VAL A 744 -6.44 -41.80 18.19
CA VAL A 744 -7.72 -41.32 17.65
C VAL A 744 -7.74 -41.61 16.15
N PRO A 745 -8.68 -42.43 15.64
CA PRO A 745 -8.71 -42.78 14.23
C PRO A 745 -9.02 -41.52 13.38
N ASN A 746 -8.56 -41.54 12.12
CA ASN A 746 -8.75 -40.46 11.13
C ASN A 746 -7.89 -39.20 11.34
N VAL A 747 -7.07 -39.10 12.41
CA VAL A 747 -6.11 -37.99 12.56
C VAL A 747 -4.90 -38.24 11.63
N VAL A 748 -4.71 -37.34 10.65
CA VAL A 748 -3.69 -37.51 9.59
C VAL A 748 -2.35 -36.83 9.91
N GLY A 749 -2.35 -35.80 10.74
CA GLY A 749 -1.22 -34.90 10.92
C GLY A 749 -1.45 -33.84 11.99
N MET A 750 -0.38 -33.19 12.42
CA MET A 750 -0.39 -32.08 13.36
C MET A 750 0.43 -30.89 12.82
N SER A 751 -0.28 -29.85 12.40
CA SER A 751 0.21 -28.55 11.94
C SER A 751 0.44 -27.56 13.09
N PHE A 752 1.64 -26.99 13.14
CA PHE A 752 2.01 -25.87 14.02
C PHE A 752 2.92 -24.86 13.30
N GLU A 753 3.08 -23.67 13.90
CA GLU A 753 3.86 -22.59 13.30
C GLU A 753 5.38 -22.79 13.54
N ALA A 754 6.15 -22.76 12.46
CA ALA A 754 7.60 -22.90 12.49
C ALA A 754 8.24 -21.61 13.04
N PRO A 755 8.90 -21.65 14.22
CA PRO A 755 9.53 -20.46 14.79
C PRO A 755 10.74 -19.99 13.96
N ASN A 756 11.00 -18.68 13.95
CA ASN A 756 12.15 -18.04 13.29
C ASN A 756 13.55 -18.48 13.84
N ARG A 757 13.62 -19.44 14.77
CA ARG A 757 14.85 -20.11 15.21
C ARG A 757 14.78 -21.59 14.88
N ILE A 758 15.68 -22.03 14.01
CA ILE A 758 15.72 -23.39 13.44
C ILE A 758 15.88 -24.47 14.50
N SER A 759 16.67 -24.22 15.55
CA SER A 759 16.80 -25.14 16.69
C SER A 759 15.48 -25.44 17.38
N LEU A 760 14.53 -24.49 17.41
CA LEU A 760 13.20 -24.68 17.98
C LEU A 760 12.24 -25.39 17.00
N ILE A 761 12.50 -25.38 15.69
CA ILE A 761 11.72 -26.16 14.72
C ILE A 761 11.91 -27.66 14.98
N GLY A 762 13.17 -28.10 15.12
CA GLY A 762 13.49 -29.49 15.44
C GLY A 762 12.87 -29.95 16.76
N ILE A 763 13.09 -29.20 17.85
CA ILE A 763 12.57 -29.55 19.18
C ILE A 763 11.03 -29.64 19.20
N ARG A 764 10.32 -28.74 18.50
CA ARG A 764 8.84 -28.82 18.38
C ARG A 764 8.39 -30.03 17.54
N ALA A 765 9.12 -30.37 16.48
CA ALA A 765 8.82 -31.54 15.64
C ALA A 765 9.03 -32.87 16.40
N GLU A 766 10.14 -32.98 17.13
CA GLU A 766 10.43 -34.11 18.03
C GLU A 766 9.38 -34.27 19.12
N ALA A 767 8.92 -33.16 19.73
CA ALA A 767 7.89 -33.19 20.76
C ALA A 767 6.56 -33.75 20.25
N VAL A 768 6.12 -33.32 19.06
CA VAL A 768 4.90 -33.86 18.41
C VAL A 768 5.07 -35.34 18.06
N HIS A 769 6.18 -35.73 17.42
CA HIS A 769 6.39 -37.12 17.00
C HIS A 769 6.55 -38.10 18.19
N SER A 770 7.29 -37.70 19.22
CA SER A 770 7.47 -38.52 20.44
C SER A 770 6.15 -38.74 21.18
N ALA A 771 5.30 -37.71 21.23
CA ALA A 771 3.96 -37.83 21.77
C ALA A 771 3.08 -38.74 20.89
N ASN A 772 3.08 -38.54 19.57
CA ASN A 772 2.21 -39.22 18.63
C ASN A 772 2.95 -39.56 17.31
N PRO A 773 3.51 -40.78 17.18
CA PRO A 773 4.31 -41.15 16.01
C PRO A 773 3.48 -41.50 14.77
N ASP A 774 2.17 -41.70 14.94
CA ASP A 774 1.27 -42.16 13.88
C ASP A 774 0.96 -41.04 12.88
N VAL A 775 0.91 -39.79 13.36
CA VAL A 775 0.54 -38.60 12.58
C VAL A 775 1.73 -37.97 11.83
N LEU A 776 1.43 -37.28 10.71
CA LEU A 776 2.39 -36.43 10.01
C LEU A 776 2.72 -35.17 10.83
N VAL A 777 4.00 -34.81 10.95
CA VAL A 777 4.43 -33.55 11.56
C VAL A 777 4.43 -32.46 10.48
N ILE A 778 3.56 -31.46 10.60
CA ILE A 778 3.34 -30.45 9.56
C ILE A 778 3.88 -29.08 10.03
N LEU A 779 4.87 -28.56 9.31
CA LEU A 779 5.46 -27.24 9.58
C LEU A 779 4.76 -26.16 8.75
N SER A 780 4.07 -25.24 9.41
CA SER A 780 3.29 -24.16 8.80
C SER A 780 3.93 -22.78 9.00
N GLY A 781 3.51 -21.80 8.19
CA GLY A 781 3.94 -20.40 8.31
C GLY A 781 5.25 -20.06 7.60
N LEU A 782 5.98 -21.06 7.08
CA LEU A 782 7.09 -20.82 6.17
C LEU A 782 6.53 -20.37 4.81
N ASN A 783 6.97 -19.20 4.32
CA ASN A 783 6.76 -18.85 2.92
C ASN A 783 7.61 -19.75 2.01
N TYR A 784 7.34 -19.76 0.71
CA TYR A 784 8.02 -20.64 -0.26
C TYR A 784 9.55 -20.47 -0.23
N ASP A 785 10.03 -19.24 -0.19
CA ASP A 785 11.47 -18.92 -0.15
C ASP A 785 12.13 -19.42 1.15
N THR A 786 11.47 -19.25 2.31
CA THR A 786 11.97 -19.76 3.60
C THR A 786 11.91 -21.29 3.66
N THR A 787 10.94 -21.93 2.99
CA THR A 787 10.84 -23.39 2.89
C THR A 787 11.96 -23.98 2.04
N LEU A 788 12.22 -23.39 0.87
CA LEU A 788 13.37 -23.73 0.03
C LEU A 788 14.70 -23.49 0.76
N TRP A 789 14.83 -22.35 1.43
CA TRP A 789 16.03 -22.01 2.20
C TRP A 789 16.29 -23.02 3.32
N PHE A 790 15.25 -23.41 4.08
CA PHE A 790 15.31 -24.47 5.10
C PHE A 790 15.80 -25.78 4.51
N LEU A 791 15.21 -26.24 3.40
CA LEU A 791 15.57 -27.50 2.72
C LEU A 791 16.99 -27.50 2.13
N GLN A 792 17.57 -26.32 1.87
CA GLN A 792 18.88 -26.20 1.19
C GLN A 792 20.06 -25.85 2.11
N ASN A 793 19.84 -25.12 3.22
CA ASN A 793 20.93 -24.43 3.93
C ASN A 793 21.20 -24.92 5.36
N GLN A 794 20.24 -25.56 6.03
CA GLN A 794 20.35 -25.89 7.46
C GLN A 794 19.70 -27.26 7.77
N PRO A 795 20.49 -28.35 7.90
CA PRO A 795 19.93 -29.64 8.26
C PRO A 795 19.39 -29.62 9.70
N VAL A 796 18.09 -29.89 9.85
CA VAL A 796 17.51 -30.16 11.17
C VAL A 796 17.66 -31.64 11.47
N ASN A 797 18.51 -31.96 12.43
CA ASN A 797 18.67 -33.32 12.94
C ASN A 797 17.40 -33.72 13.70
N LEU A 798 16.55 -34.52 13.04
CA LEU A 798 15.41 -35.21 13.66
C LEU A 798 15.80 -36.65 14.00
N THR A 799 15.23 -37.21 15.05
CA THR A 799 15.38 -38.64 15.39
C THR A 799 14.51 -39.53 14.51
N PHE A 800 13.49 -38.94 13.89
CA PHE A 800 12.53 -39.63 13.03
C PHE A 800 12.65 -39.20 11.56
N THR A 801 12.20 -40.08 10.67
CA THR A 801 12.09 -39.82 9.23
C THR A 801 10.73 -40.30 8.72
N GLY A 802 10.37 -39.93 7.49
CA GLY A 802 9.15 -40.45 6.86
C GLY A 802 7.84 -39.91 7.44
N LYS A 803 7.84 -38.81 8.21
CA LYS A 803 6.64 -38.17 8.77
C LYS A 803 6.57 -36.65 8.60
N LEU A 804 7.62 -35.99 8.07
CA LEU A 804 7.72 -34.51 8.08
C LEU A 804 7.18 -33.88 6.79
N VAL A 805 6.24 -32.94 6.91
CA VAL A 805 5.61 -32.22 5.80
C VAL A 805 5.79 -30.71 5.98
N PHE A 806 6.05 -30.00 4.89
CA PHE A 806 6.13 -28.54 4.84
C PHE A 806 4.85 -27.97 4.20
N GLU A 807 4.17 -27.07 4.91
CA GLU A 807 2.96 -26.40 4.43
C GLU A 807 3.29 -24.99 3.93
N VAL A 808 3.39 -24.85 2.60
CA VAL A 808 3.60 -23.56 1.93
C VAL A 808 2.28 -22.81 1.75
N HIS A 809 2.26 -21.53 2.14
CA HIS A 809 1.11 -20.64 1.96
C HIS A 809 1.17 -19.91 0.60
N SER A 810 0.53 -20.46 -0.43
CA SER A 810 0.50 -19.90 -1.79
C SER A 810 -0.51 -18.76 -1.99
N GLN A 811 -0.37 -17.66 -1.24
CA GLN A 811 -1.13 -16.43 -1.54
C GLN A 811 -0.59 -15.75 -2.82
N GLY A 812 -1.13 -16.14 -3.97
CA GLY A 812 -0.98 -15.43 -5.25
C GLY A 812 0.27 -15.78 -6.07
N ARG A 813 0.96 -16.89 -5.80
CA ARG A 813 1.98 -17.47 -6.68
C ARG A 813 1.78 -18.99 -6.78
N SER A 814 1.85 -19.52 -8.00
CA SER A 814 1.78 -20.94 -8.36
C SER A 814 3.14 -21.44 -8.80
#